data_AF-A0A849C559-F1
#
_entry.id   AF-A0A849C559-F1
#
_cell.length_a   1.000
_cell.length_b   1.000
_cell.length_c   1.000
_cell.angle_alpha   90.00
_cell.angle_beta   90.00
_cell.angle_gamma   90.00
#
_symmetry.space_group_name_H-M   'P 1'
#
loop_
_entity.id
_entity.type
_entity.pdbx_description
1 polymer ?
#
loop_
_entity_poly.entity_id
_entity_poly.type
_entity_poly.pdbx_seq_one_letter_code
_entity_poly.pdbx_strand_id
1 'polypeptide(L)'
;MVVQLPKSVRIATGALSPGISDRRLQPAVRGKVIVVTGASSGVGWSTALRLARAGAIVLAVARRADQLERLQARAAAENGVVHPFPCDISDLDACAQLIDRILAEHGRVDVFVNNAGRSIRRWLTESVDRFDNFEDTALVNYLGPVRLIMSLLPSMRVRGAGHIVNVSTAGVHAPPVEWTAYIATKAAFSTWLRGAGPELRADGITTSTIHLQLVMSPMLGPFRIYRYAQLIGMTPEEAAGMVCRAIVDRPMAIRPWWERAGVPLLYAVENTKTSERVKTLYVRATNPAARPAGMAGAALERAEDLAHFADDLVVWAGEAARARPHRVLPPPTRVPQTVAALRGGVTIATLLALFAARFPDTPAVIDDDGEISAAELHRRVEKLAAAMRQRWNIGRGSRVGVLCRNHRGFVEAIMAGARLSADVVPLNYGFAGPQLGSVLDREHVDLLCYDAEFQAALANSGFRGPRLVVRSGSATPLSAPAAAPSVDDLIAQDLPPVRMVGYGATLVILTGGTTGVPKGAPRRLALGELIPYALRLRPRMLGVLTEIPRFTPIPRIGNPIIVAPPLHHAYGLGAMLLACALGAPMILRRTFDAQQTLADIERYSVNIACLVPAMLKRIMDLPPEIRRDYNCMTLDAVPCGAAPLPPRLGTEFMDEFGDVLFNGYGSTEVGPGALATPADLRAAPGTVGYPPKGLVDIRIVDADGRDVRPGDTGRIVNRNPVTFLGYSGGGHKPVLPGGWMDSGDVGHFDSAGRLFIDGRSDDMILSGGENVFPQEVEELLQSHPAVADAGAVGVPDPEFGQRLAAFVVRRPGAEVTDAELQAYVKSSLANYKVPREVVFTGELPRSTSGKLRRAQLLVLAETAGIRTAG
;
A
#
# COMPACT_ATOMS: atom_id res chain seq x y z
N MET A 1 -17.57 -6.95 -20.87
CA MET A 1 -16.41 -7.76 -21.31
C MET A 1 -15.35 -7.67 -20.23
N VAL A 2 -15.05 -8.77 -19.52
CA VAL A 2 -14.00 -8.77 -18.50
C VAL A 2 -12.65 -8.90 -19.21
N VAL A 3 -11.74 -7.94 -19.02
CA VAL A 3 -10.42 -7.91 -19.65
C VAL A 3 -9.46 -8.75 -18.80
N GLN A 4 -8.80 -9.75 -19.40
CA GLN A 4 -7.76 -10.54 -18.73
C GLN A 4 -6.60 -9.65 -18.28
N LEU A 5 -6.01 -9.95 -17.12
CA LEU A 5 -4.81 -9.25 -16.66
C LEU A 5 -3.65 -9.39 -17.67
N PRO A 6 -2.78 -8.37 -17.81
CA PRO A 6 -1.61 -8.46 -18.67
C PRO A 6 -0.76 -9.70 -18.38
N LYS A 7 -0.22 -10.33 -19.43
CA LYS A 7 0.57 -11.57 -19.33
C LYS A 7 1.74 -11.45 -18.35
N SER A 8 2.39 -10.29 -18.29
CA SER A 8 3.46 -9.97 -17.34
C SER A 8 2.99 -10.02 -15.88
N VAL A 9 1.80 -9.51 -15.59
CA VAL A 9 1.17 -9.53 -14.26
C VAL A 9 0.80 -10.96 -13.88
N ARG A 10 0.18 -11.72 -14.79
CA ARG A 10 -0.15 -13.14 -14.55
C ARG A 10 1.10 -13.98 -14.29
N ILE A 11 2.23 -13.67 -14.95
CA ILE A 11 3.53 -14.31 -14.67
C ILE A 11 4.06 -13.94 -13.29
N ALA A 12 4.02 -12.65 -12.94
CA ALA A 12 4.51 -12.16 -11.65
C ALA A 12 3.71 -12.73 -10.46
N THR A 13 2.39 -12.84 -10.58
CA THR A 13 1.53 -13.40 -9.53
C THR A 13 1.58 -14.94 -9.46
N GLY A 14 2.28 -15.59 -10.39
CA GLY A 14 2.32 -17.05 -10.48
C GLY A 14 1.04 -17.67 -11.04
N ALA A 15 0.08 -16.85 -11.50
CA ALA A 15 -1.12 -17.30 -12.20
C ALA A 15 -0.82 -17.88 -13.59
N LEU A 16 0.32 -17.50 -14.18
CA LEU A 16 0.86 -18.02 -15.42
C LEU A 16 2.35 -18.32 -15.20
N SER A 17 2.88 -19.42 -15.75
CA SER A 17 4.34 -19.56 -15.87
C SER A 17 4.79 -19.22 -17.29
N PRO A 18 6.00 -18.67 -17.49
CA PRO A 18 6.52 -18.44 -18.83
C PRO A 18 6.58 -19.78 -19.58
N GLY A 19 5.95 -19.83 -20.76
CA GLY A 19 6.12 -20.92 -21.71
C GLY A 19 7.45 -20.82 -22.46
N ILE A 20 7.61 -21.66 -23.48
CA ILE A 20 8.79 -21.65 -24.36
C ILE A 20 8.53 -20.86 -25.65
N SER A 21 9.57 -20.30 -26.27
CA SER A 21 9.48 -19.69 -27.60
C SER A 21 9.65 -20.74 -28.71
N ASP A 22 9.06 -20.49 -29.88
CA ASP A 22 9.11 -21.45 -30.99
C ASP A 22 10.54 -21.64 -31.53
N ARG A 23 11.39 -20.61 -31.45
CA ARG A 23 12.83 -20.69 -31.77
C ARG A 23 13.58 -21.72 -30.92
N ARG A 24 13.18 -21.92 -29.65
CA ARG A 24 13.75 -22.94 -28.76
C ARG A 24 13.05 -24.28 -28.89
N LEU A 25 11.74 -24.27 -29.18
CA LEU A 25 10.92 -25.47 -29.30
C LEU A 25 11.26 -26.27 -30.56
N GLN A 26 11.28 -25.62 -31.72
CA GLN A 26 11.45 -26.28 -33.02
C GLN A 26 12.70 -27.18 -33.10
N PRO A 27 13.93 -26.72 -32.80
CA PRO A 27 15.11 -27.60 -32.86
C PRO A 27 15.06 -28.74 -31.83
N ALA A 28 14.30 -28.57 -30.73
CA ALA A 28 14.22 -29.57 -29.68
C ALA A 28 13.22 -30.70 -29.96
N VAL A 29 12.23 -30.49 -30.85
CA VAL A 29 11.15 -31.45 -31.13
C VAL A 29 11.02 -31.87 -32.58
N ARG A 30 11.70 -31.20 -33.52
CA ARG A 30 11.66 -31.56 -34.94
C ARG A 30 12.07 -33.02 -35.16
N GLY A 31 11.22 -33.78 -35.85
CA GLY A 31 11.42 -35.20 -36.16
C GLY A 31 11.28 -36.15 -34.97
N LYS A 32 10.91 -35.66 -33.77
CA LYS A 32 10.65 -36.51 -32.60
C LYS A 32 9.23 -37.06 -32.65
N VAL A 33 9.08 -38.31 -32.22
CA VAL A 33 7.78 -38.97 -32.06
C VAL A 33 7.27 -38.69 -30.65
N ILE A 34 6.17 -37.93 -30.55
CA ILE A 34 5.62 -37.46 -29.27
C ILE A 34 4.19 -37.93 -29.09
N VAL A 35 3.93 -38.69 -28.03
CA VAL A 35 2.58 -39.13 -27.66
C VAL A 35 1.93 -38.07 -26.76
N VAL A 36 0.70 -37.66 -27.07
CA VAL A 36 -0.08 -36.71 -26.24
C VAL A 36 -1.43 -37.31 -25.89
N THR A 37 -1.66 -37.58 -24.60
CA THR A 37 -2.95 -38.10 -24.11
C THR A 37 -3.96 -36.97 -23.84
N GLY A 38 -5.24 -37.26 -24.06
CA GLY A 38 -6.30 -36.26 -23.89
C GLY A 38 -6.31 -35.21 -25.00
N ALA A 39 -5.83 -35.56 -26.19
CA ALA A 39 -5.64 -34.62 -27.30
C ALA A 39 -6.95 -34.10 -27.94
N SER A 40 -8.11 -34.65 -27.57
CA SER A 40 -9.40 -34.27 -28.17
C SER A 40 -9.92 -32.87 -27.82
N SER A 41 -9.37 -32.18 -26.81
CA SER A 41 -9.78 -30.80 -26.47
C SER A 41 -8.80 -30.12 -25.50
N GLY A 42 -8.96 -28.81 -25.29
CA GLY A 42 -8.27 -28.06 -24.24
C GLY A 42 -6.73 -28.09 -24.36
N VAL A 43 -6.05 -28.36 -23.23
CA VAL A 43 -4.57 -28.35 -23.13
C VAL A 43 -3.95 -29.40 -24.05
N GLY A 44 -4.52 -30.60 -24.12
CA GLY A 44 -4.00 -31.68 -24.95
C GLY A 44 -4.05 -31.35 -26.44
N TRP A 45 -5.20 -30.81 -26.90
CA TRP A 45 -5.38 -30.32 -28.26
C TRP A 45 -4.35 -29.25 -28.62
N SER A 46 -4.24 -28.22 -27.78
CA SER A 46 -3.34 -27.07 -28.02
C SER A 46 -1.87 -27.48 -28.00
N THR A 47 -1.51 -28.45 -27.15
CA THR A 47 -0.17 -29.04 -27.08
C THR A 47 0.16 -29.81 -28.35
N ALA A 48 -0.75 -30.68 -28.80
CA ALA A 48 -0.55 -31.48 -30.00
C ALA A 48 -0.37 -30.58 -31.25
N LEU A 49 -1.22 -29.57 -31.41
CA LEU A 49 -1.13 -28.64 -32.54
C LEU A 49 0.18 -27.86 -32.54
N ARG A 50 0.59 -27.35 -31.38
CA ARG A 50 1.84 -26.58 -31.25
C ARG A 50 3.08 -27.43 -31.51
N LEU A 51 3.10 -28.68 -31.06
CA LEU A 51 4.21 -29.61 -31.33
C LEU A 51 4.28 -29.99 -32.81
N ALA A 52 3.13 -30.24 -33.44
CA ALA A 52 3.05 -30.54 -34.87
C ALA A 52 3.59 -29.38 -35.72
N ARG A 53 3.19 -28.13 -35.41
CA ARG A 53 3.75 -26.91 -36.04
C ARG A 53 5.26 -26.78 -35.88
N ALA A 54 5.80 -27.24 -34.76
CA ALA A 54 7.23 -27.23 -34.48
C ALA A 54 7.99 -28.40 -35.18
N GLY A 55 7.30 -29.22 -35.98
CA GLY A 55 7.87 -30.29 -36.77
C GLY A 55 8.00 -31.63 -36.04
N ALA A 56 7.31 -31.82 -34.91
CA ALA A 56 7.21 -33.12 -34.26
C ALA A 56 6.19 -34.02 -34.99
N ILE A 57 6.40 -35.33 -34.89
CA ILE A 57 5.41 -36.34 -35.30
C ILE A 57 4.57 -36.62 -34.06
N VAL A 58 3.34 -36.13 -34.02
CA VAL A 58 2.49 -36.20 -32.82
C VAL A 58 1.52 -37.38 -32.93
N LEU A 59 1.55 -38.27 -31.94
CA LEU A 59 0.60 -39.36 -31.80
C LEU A 59 -0.48 -38.94 -30.80
N ALA A 60 -1.64 -38.54 -31.31
CA ALA A 60 -2.71 -37.94 -30.53
C ALA A 60 -3.66 -39.01 -29.99
N VAL A 61 -3.74 -39.15 -28.66
CA VAL A 61 -4.51 -40.20 -27.99
C VAL A 61 -5.73 -39.62 -27.29
N ALA A 62 -6.92 -40.12 -27.60
CA ALA A 62 -8.18 -39.84 -26.90
C ALA A 62 -9.26 -40.87 -27.27
N ARG A 63 -10.37 -40.91 -26.53
CA ARG A 63 -11.50 -41.82 -26.82
C ARG A 63 -12.25 -41.50 -28.12
N ARG A 64 -12.38 -40.22 -28.44
CA ARG A 64 -13.25 -39.71 -29.51
C ARG A 64 -12.48 -39.61 -30.82
N ALA A 65 -12.67 -40.57 -31.72
CA ALA A 65 -11.98 -40.64 -33.01
C ALA A 65 -12.26 -39.41 -33.89
N ASP A 66 -13.51 -38.96 -33.97
CA ASP A 66 -13.96 -37.79 -34.73
C ASP A 66 -13.21 -36.51 -34.34
N GLN A 67 -12.91 -36.32 -33.04
CA GLN A 67 -12.15 -35.16 -32.58
C GLN A 67 -10.67 -35.28 -32.93
N LEU A 68 -10.09 -36.48 -32.92
CA LEU A 68 -8.70 -36.70 -33.31
C LEU A 68 -8.50 -36.48 -34.82
N GLU A 69 -9.46 -36.88 -35.65
CA GLU A 69 -9.46 -36.61 -37.09
C GLU A 69 -9.53 -35.10 -37.37
N ARG A 70 -10.35 -34.36 -36.62
CA ARG A 70 -10.38 -32.88 -36.70
C ARG A 70 -9.04 -32.25 -36.33
N LEU A 71 -8.37 -32.77 -35.30
CA LEU A 71 -7.04 -32.30 -34.90
C LEU A 71 -6.02 -32.59 -36.01
N GLN A 72 -6.08 -33.77 -36.61
CA GLN A 72 -5.23 -34.15 -37.73
C GLN A 72 -5.43 -33.23 -38.94
N ALA A 73 -6.68 -33.02 -39.36
CA ALA A 73 -7.00 -32.10 -40.46
C ALA A 73 -6.52 -30.68 -40.17
N ARG A 74 -6.70 -30.19 -38.93
CA ARG A 74 -6.24 -28.86 -38.53
C ARG A 74 -4.70 -28.75 -38.54
N ALA A 75 -4.00 -29.76 -38.08
CA ALA A 75 -2.54 -29.78 -38.10
C ALA A 75 -1.98 -29.87 -39.52
N ALA A 76 -2.60 -30.68 -40.38
CA ALA A 76 -2.21 -30.81 -41.79
C ALA A 76 -2.33 -29.47 -42.55
N ALA A 77 -3.39 -28.69 -42.27
CA ALA A 77 -3.56 -27.34 -42.81
C ALA A 77 -2.45 -26.36 -42.40
N GLU A 78 -1.66 -26.70 -41.38
CA GLU A 78 -0.55 -25.89 -40.84
C GLU A 78 0.81 -26.60 -41.03
N ASN A 79 0.89 -27.54 -41.99
CA ASN A 79 2.07 -28.36 -42.29
C ASN A 79 2.61 -29.18 -41.10
N GLY A 80 1.75 -29.51 -40.14
CA GLY A 80 2.07 -30.36 -39.00
C GLY A 80 1.66 -31.82 -39.21
N VAL A 81 2.34 -32.75 -38.54
CA VAL A 81 2.06 -34.19 -38.61
C VAL A 81 1.41 -34.66 -37.31
N VAL A 82 0.15 -35.08 -37.39
CA VAL A 82 -0.60 -35.70 -36.29
C VAL A 82 -1.18 -37.04 -36.76
N HIS A 83 -0.97 -38.09 -35.98
CA HIS A 83 -1.58 -39.42 -36.18
C HIS A 83 -2.62 -39.67 -35.08
N PRO A 84 -3.89 -39.93 -35.44
CA PRO A 84 -4.95 -40.20 -34.48
C PRO A 84 -4.86 -41.64 -33.94
N PHE A 85 -4.85 -41.79 -32.61
CA PHE A 85 -4.91 -43.09 -31.93
C PHE A 85 -6.09 -43.12 -30.96
N PRO A 86 -7.27 -43.60 -31.40
CA PRO A 86 -8.42 -43.80 -30.52
C PRO A 86 -8.10 -44.84 -29.43
N CYS A 87 -8.28 -44.47 -28.17
CA CYS A 87 -8.09 -45.36 -27.03
C CYS A 87 -8.87 -44.85 -25.80
N ASP A 88 -9.54 -45.77 -25.11
CA ASP A 88 -9.96 -45.51 -23.73
C ASP A 88 -8.81 -45.81 -22.78
N ILE A 89 -8.44 -44.82 -21.98
CA ILE A 89 -7.31 -44.92 -21.06
C ILE A 89 -7.73 -45.47 -19.69
N SER A 90 -9.03 -45.63 -19.43
CA SER A 90 -9.48 -46.39 -18.26
C SER A 90 -9.40 -47.90 -18.47
N ASP A 91 -9.29 -48.36 -19.73
CA ASP A 91 -9.06 -49.76 -20.07
C ASP A 91 -7.54 -50.04 -20.12
N LEU A 92 -7.05 -50.81 -19.16
CA LEU A 92 -5.62 -51.08 -18.99
C LEU A 92 -5.05 -52.02 -20.06
N ASP A 93 -5.87 -52.87 -20.65
CA ASP A 93 -5.46 -53.76 -21.75
C ASP A 93 -5.41 -52.97 -23.06
N ALA A 94 -6.41 -52.11 -23.30
CA ALA A 94 -6.37 -51.17 -24.43
C ALA A 94 -5.15 -50.24 -24.35
N CYS A 95 -4.77 -49.79 -23.16
CA CYS A 95 -3.55 -49.00 -22.96
C CYS A 95 -2.28 -49.75 -23.39
N ALA A 96 -2.16 -51.04 -23.06
CA ALA A 96 -1.01 -51.85 -23.46
C ALA A 96 -0.97 -52.07 -24.97
N GLN A 97 -2.09 -52.50 -25.54
CA GLN A 97 -2.24 -52.71 -26.98
C GLN A 97 -2.00 -51.43 -27.79
N LEU A 98 -2.38 -50.26 -27.23
CA LEU A 98 -2.07 -48.96 -27.83
C LEU A 98 -0.56 -48.75 -27.99
N ILE A 99 0.22 -49.03 -26.93
CA ILE A 99 1.68 -48.85 -26.98
C ILE A 99 2.31 -49.84 -27.96
N ASP A 100 1.84 -51.10 -27.98
CA ASP A 100 2.33 -52.10 -28.95
C ASP A 100 2.10 -51.64 -30.40
N ARG A 101 0.90 -51.13 -30.71
CA ARG A 101 0.60 -50.54 -32.03
C ARG A 101 1.47 -49.33 -32.35
N ILE A 102 1.62 -48.40 -31.41
CA ILE A 102 2.46 -47.21 -31.60
C ILE A 102 3.91 -47.61 -31.90
N LEU A 103 4.46 -48.59 -31.18
CA LEU A 103 5.83 -49.04 -31.39
C LEU A 103 5.97 -49.84 -32.70
N ALA A 104 4.98 -50.61 -33.10
CA ALA A 104 4.98 -51.30 -34.39
C ALA A 104 4.95 -50.32 -35.57
N GLU A 105 4.14 -49.26 -35.49
CA GLU A 105 3.94 -48.30 -36.58
C GLU A 105 5.03 -47.21 -36.64
N HIS A 106 5.53 -46.75 -35.50
CA HIS A 106 6.46 -45.61 -35.43
C HIS A 106 7.84 -45.95 -34.85
N GLY A 107 8.07 -47.18 -34.39
CA GLY A 107 9.35 -47.71 -33.91
C GLY A 107 9.83 -47.18 -32.55
N ARG A 108 9.47 -45.94 -32.19
CA ARG A 108 9.89 -45.30 -30.93
C ARG A 108 8.92 -44.24 -30.45
N VAL A 109 9.06 -43.87 -29.18
CA VAL A 109 8.47 -42.66 -28.59
C VAL A 109 9.58 -41.89 -27.88
N ASP A 110 9.84 -40.67 -28.34
CA ASP A 110 10.87 -39.81 -27.77
C ASP A 110 10.36 -39.06 -26.53
N VAL A 111 9.08 -38.69 -26.53
CA VAL A 111 8.41 -37.98 -25.44
C VAL A 111 6.99 -38.51 -25.24
N PHE A 112 6.62 -38.77 -23.99
CA PHE A 112 5.25 -39.12 -23.59
C PHE A 112 4.65 -38.01 -22.72
N VAL A 113 3.57 -37.39 -23.18
CA VAL A 113 2.85 -36.33 -22.46
C VAL A 113 1.56 -36.91 -21.87
N ASN A 114 1.58 -37.18 -20.56
CA ASN A 114 0.40 -37.54 -19.79
C ASN A 114 -0.42 -36.28 -19.45
N ASN A 115 -1.49 -36.04 -20.21
CA ASN A 115 -2.38 -34.89 -20.01
C ASN A 115 -3.85 -35.28 -19.79
N ALA A 116 -4.26 -36.45 -20.26
CA ALA A 116 -5.63 -36.89 -20.08
C ALA A 116 -6.06 -36.84 -18.59
N GLY A 117 -7.31 -36.47 -18.36
CA GLY A 117 -7.83 -36.41 -17.01
C GLY A 117 -9.34 -36.33 -16.96
N ARG A 118 -9.89 -36.84 -15.84
CA ARG A 118 -11.29 -36.73 -15.44
C ARG A 118 -11.34 -35.95 -14.15
N SER A 119 -12.18 -34.93 -14.08
CA SER A 119 -12.41 -34.13 -12.87
C SER A 119 -13.85 -34.27 -12.43
N ILE A 120 -14.05 -34.45 -11.13
CA ILE A 120 -15.35 -34.51 -10.50
C ILE A 120 -15.35 -33.47 -9.40
N ARG A 121 -16.26 -32.50 -9.54
CA ARG A 121 -16.49 -31.45 -8.57
C ARG A 121 -17.82 -31.70 -7.88
N ARG A 122 -17.79 -32.20 -6.65
CA ARG A 122 -18.97 -32.58 -5.89
C ARG A 122 -18.67 -32.67 -4.39
N TRP A 123 -19.63 -32.31 -3.54
CA TRP A 123 -19.50 -32.53 -2.11
C TRP A 123 -19.35 -34.02 -1.78
N LEU A 124 -18.58 -34.34 -0.74
CA LEU A 124 -18.40 -35.72 -0.32
C LEU A 124 -19.73 -36.39 0.06
N THR A 125 -20.61 -35.65 0.72
CA THR A 125 -21.96 -36.09 1.10
C THR A 125 -22.85 -36.42 -0.11
N GLU A 126 -22.59 -35.81 -1.27
CA GLU A 126 -23.33 -36.06 -2.52
C GLU A 126 -22.68 -37.19 -3.36
N SER A 127 -21.59 -37.77 -2.87
CA SER A 127 -20.81 -38.79 -3.56
C SER A 127 -20.88 -40.17 -2.89
N VAL A 128 -21.65 -40.28 -1.78
CA VAL A 128 -21.75 -41.52 -0.97
C VAL A 128 -22.26 -42.70 -1.80
N ASP A 129 -23.26 -42.48 -2.66
CA ASP A 129 -23.87 -43.53 -3.51
C ASP A 129 -23.30 -43.55 -4.95
N ARG A 130 -22.08 -43.03 -5.13
CA ARG A 130 -21.43 -42.84 -6.44
C ARG A 130 -19.94 -43.17 -6.35
N PHE A 131 -19.62 -44.37 -5.85
CA PHE A 131 -18.23 -44.81 -5.69
C PHE A 131 -17.52 -45.03 -7.04
N ASP A 132 -18.28 -45.46 -8.06
CA ASP A 132 -17.89 -45.58 -9.46
C ASP A 132 -17.13 -44.35 -9.99
N ASN A 133 -17.53 -43.15 -9.56
CA ASN A 133 -16.85 -41.91 -9.91
C ASN A 133 -15.41 -41.82 -9.40
N PHE A 134 -15.11 -42.38 -8.23
CA PHE A 134 -13.76 -42.45 -7.69
C PHE A 134 -12.91 -43.47 -8.46
N GLU A 135 -13.48 -44.63 -8.75
CA GLU A 135 -12.84 -45.69 -9.54
C GLU A 135 -12.49 -45.20 -10.95
N ASP A 136 -13.47 -44.65 -11.67
CA ASP A 136 -13.29 -44.06 -12.99
C ASP A 136 -12.23 -42.97 -13.01
N THR A 137 -12.24 -42.10 -11.99
CA THR A 137 -11.27 -41.00 -11.88
C THR A 137 -9.86 -41.54 -11.60
N ALA A 138 -9.74 -42.59 -10.78
CA ALA A 138 -8.47 -43.25 -10.50
C ALA A 138 -7.90 -43.99 -11.72
N LEU A 139 -8.76 -44.69 -12.47
CA LEU A 139 -8.38 -45.36 -13.71
C LEU A 139 -7.83 -44.34 -14.73
N VAL A 140 -8.54 -43.23 -14.95
CA VAL A 140 -8.13 -42.22 -15.94
C VAL A 140 -6.91 -41.39 -15.50
N ASN A 141 -6.88 -40.92 -14.24
CA ASN A 141 -5.84 -39.97 -13.79
C ASN A 141 -4.57 -40.65 -13.26
N TYR A 142 -4.64 -41.92 -12.83
CA TYR A 142 -3.55 -42.62 -12.16
C TYR A 142 -3.19 -43.95 -12.83
N LEU A 143 -4.05 -44.96 -12.80
CA LEU A 143 -3.69 -46.33 -13.20
C LEU A 143 -3.44 -46.48 -14.71
N GLY A 144 -4.28 -45.87 -15.55
CA GLY A 144 -4.10 -45.86 -17.00
C GLY A 144 -2.77 -45.24 -17.43
N PRO A 145 -2.44 -44.02 -16.97
CA PRO A 145 -1.12 -43.42 -17.21
C PRO A 145 0.06 -44.27 -16.72
N VAL A 146 -0.06 -44.93 -15.55
CA VAL A 146 0.96 -45.88 -15.07
C VAL A 146 1.12 -47.03 -16.07
N ARG A 147 0.02 -47.62 -16.51
CA ARG A 147 0.03 -48.72 -17.49
C ARG A 147 0.67 -48.32 -18.82
N LEU A 148 0.32 -47.16 -19.36
CA LEU A 148 0.93 -46.61 -20.59
C LEU A 148 2.44 -46.44 -20.44
N ILE A 149 2.90 -45.89 -19.32
CA ILE A 149 4.34 -45.73 -19.06
C ILE A 149 5.00 -47.10 -18.94
N MET A 150 4.42 -48.03 -18.18
CA MET A 150 4.98 -49.36 -17.96
C MET A 150 5.13 -50.16 -19.26
N SER A 151 4.15 -50.07 -20.16
CA SER A 151 4.24 -50.68 -21.49
C SER A 151 5.29 -50.01 -22.38
N LEU A 152 5.56 -48.72 -22.18
CA LEU A 152 6.54 -47.97 -22.98
C LEU A 152 7.99 -48.12 -22.47
N LEU A 153 8.17 -48.38 -21.17
CA LEU A 153 9.49 -48.44 -20.54
C LEU A 153 10.45 -49.43 -21.20
N PRO A 154 10.08 -50.69 -21.56
CA PRO A 154 11.02 -51.62 -22.19
C PRO A 154 11.73 -51.02 -23.41
N SER A 155 10.98 -50.36 -24.31
CA SER A 155 11.55 -49.70 -25.50
C SER A 155 12.44 -48.50 -25.13
N MET A 156 12.03 -47.67 -24.16
CA MET A 156 12.82 -46.51 -23.72
C MET A 156 14.12 -46.91 -23.02
N ARG A 157 14.09 -47.97 -22.21
CA ARG A 157 15.26 -48.51 -21.49
C ARG A 157 16.29 -49.08 -22.44
N VAL A 158 15.87 -49.90 -23.41
CA VAL A 158 16.76 -50.43 -24.45
C VAL A 158 17.44 -49.28 -25.23
N ARG A 159 16.70 -48.20 -25.50
CA ARG A 159 17.24 -47.03 -26.19
C ARG A 159 18.10 -46.12 -25.30
N GLY A 160 18.04 -46.27 -23.98
CA GLY A 160 18.70 -45.38 -23.02
C GLY A 160 18.23 -43.93 -23.11
N ALA A 161 17.03 -43.68 -23.66
CA ALA A 161 16.54 -42.33 -23.91
C ALA A 161 15.00 -42.28 -23.95
N GLY A 162 14.46 -41.28 -23.26
CA GLY A 162 13.04 -40.93 -23.28
C GLY A 162 12.74 -39.77 -22.36
N HIS A 163 11.57 -39.17 -22.52
CA HIS A 163 11.09 -38.14 -21.59
C HIS A 163 9.60 -38.27 -21.29
N ILE A 164 9.24 -38.28 -20.02
CA ILE A 164 7.85 -38.34 -19.55
C ILE A 164 7.46 -36.99 -18.95
N VAL A 165 6.42 -36.36 -19.50
CA VAL A 165 5.84 -35.11 -19.00
C VAL A 165 4.45 -35.40 -18.44
N ASN A 166 4.23 -35.05 -17.18
CA ASN A 166 2.96 -35.20 -16.50
C ASN A 166 2.29 -33.85 -16.26
N VAL A 167 1.04 -33.71 -16.69
CA VAL A 167 0.20 -32.55 -16.42
C VAL A 167 -0.68 -32.81 -15.19
N SER A 168 -0.32 -32.14 -14.11
CA SER A 168 -1.00 -32.14 -12.82
C SER A 168 -1.57 -30.75 -12.50
N THR A 169 -2.00 -30.55 -11.26
CA THR A 169 -2.63 -29.31 -10.80
C THR A 169 -1.92 -28.75 -9.57
N ALA A 170 -1.88 -27.43 -9.42
CA ALA A 170 -1.37 -26.79 -8.21
C ALA A 170 -2.19 -27.13 -6.95
N GLY A 171 -3.44 -27.58 -7.11
CA GLY A 171 -4.31 -27.97 -5.99
C GLY A 171 -3.86 -29.22 -5.21
N VAL A 172 -2.86 -29.98 -5.69
CA VAL A 172 -2.37 -31.20 -5.00
C VAL A 172 -1.77 -30.95 -3.62
N HIS A 173 -1.35 -29.72 -3.33
CA HIS A 173 -0.79 -29.34 -2.03
C HIS A 173 -1.74 -28.53 -1.14
N ALA A 174 -2.91 -28.15 -1.67
CA ALA A 174 -3.95 -27.42 -0.96
C ALA A 174 -5.30 -27.80 -1.58
N PRO A 175 -5.84 -29.00 -1.28
CA PRO A 175 -7.01 -29.53 -1.96
C PRO A 175 -8.23 -28.62 -1.71
N PRO A 176 -8.82 -28.01 -2.75
CA PRO A 176 -10.06 -27.28 -2.59
C PRO A 176 -11.21 -28.24 -2.28
N VAL A 177 -12.22 -27.75 -1.55
CA VAL A 177 -13.47 -28.48 -1.30
C VAL A 177 -14.12 -28.89 -2.61
N GLU A 178 -14.86 -30.00 -2.61
CA GLU A 178 -15.56 -30.57 -3.76
C GLU A 178 -14.68 -31.27 -4.83
N TRP A 179 -13.36 -31.10 -4.85
CA TRP A 179 -12.47 -31.77 -5.84
C TRP A 179 -11.70 -32.98 -5.27
N THR A 180 -12.19 -33.57 -4.18
CA THR A 180 -11.46 -34.58 -3.41
C THR A 180 -10.94 -35.76 -4.25
N ALA A 181 -11.79 -36.37 -5.09
CA ALA A 181 -11.40 -37.49 -5.95
C ALA A 181 -10.35 -37.09 -7.02
N TYR A 182 -10.54 -35.92 -7.64
CA TYR A 182 -9.65 -35.40 -8.67
C TYR A 182 -8.26 -35.09 -8.12
N ILE A 183 -8.20 -34.39 -6.98
CA ILE A 183 -6.92 -34.02 -6.37
C ILE A 183 -6.19 -35.25 -5.84
N ALA A 184 -6.90 -36.18 -5.18
CA ALA A 184 -6.30 -37.41 -4.67
C ALA A 184 -5.61 -38.21 -5.78
N THR A 185 -6.27 -38.39 -6.93
CA THR A 185 -5.73 -39.17 -8.06
C THR A 185 -4.58 -38.46 -8.77
N LYS A 186 -4.65 -37.13 -8.95
CA LYS A 186 -3.53 -36.33 -9.48
C LYS A 186 -2.33 -36.32 -8.53
N ALA A 187 -2.56 -36.31 -7.22
CA ALA A 187 -1.50 -36.41 -6.21
C ALA A 187 -0.86 -37.81 -6.19
N ALA A 188 -1.66 -38.87 -6.32
CA ALA A 188 -1.18 -40.25 -6.40
C ALA A 188 -0.21 -40.44 -7.56
N PHE A 189 -0.61 -40.06 -8.78
CA PHE A 189 0.28 -40.17 -9.95
C PHE A 189 1.53 -39.28 -9.84
N SER A 190 1.38 -38.03 -9.41
CA SER A 190 2.53 -37.12 -9.22
C SER A 190 3.53 -37.64 -8.19
N THR A 191 3.05 -38.37 -7.17
CA THR A 191 3.89 -38.99 -6.14
C THR A 191 4.59 -40.23 -6.70
N TRP A 192 3.84 -41.10 -7.39
CA TRP A 192 4.40 -42.28 -8.05
C TRP A 192 5.50 -41.91 -9.05
N LEU A 193 5.24 -40.96 -9.95
CA LEU A 193 6.22 -40.52 -10.96
C LEU A 193 7.45 -39.85 -10.33
N ARG A 194 7.28 -39.15 -9.20
CA ARG A 194 8.40 -38.57 -8.45
C ARG A 194 9.27 -39.67 -7.82
N GLY A 195 8.65 -40.72 -7.29
CA GLY A 195 9.34 -41.90 -6.76
C GLY A 195 10.10 -42.67 -7.84
N ALA A 196 9.47 -42.89 -9.00
CA ALA A 196 10.08 -43.57 -10.15
C ALA A 196 11.17 -42.73 -10.85
N GLY A 197 11.16 -41.40 -10.70
CA GLY A 197 12.05 -40.48 -11.42
C GLY A 197 13.55 -40.80 -11.32
N PRO A 198 14.12 -41.03 -10.13
CA PRO A 198 15.52 -41.45 -9.96
C PRO A 198 15.85 -42.78 -10.66
N GLU A 199 14.97 -43.78 -10.59
CA GLU A 199 15.13 -45.08 -11.26
C GLU A 199 15.15 -44.91 -12.78
N LEU A 200 14.18 -44.18 -13.31
CA LEU A 200 14.09 -43.89 -14.74
C LEU A 200 15.31 -43.10 -15.25
N ARG A 201 15.85 -42.20 -14.42
CA ARG A 201 17.04 -41.41 -14.77
C ARG A 201 18.29 -42.29 -14.87
N ALA A 202 18.38 -43.37 -14.08
CA ALA A 202 19.46 -44.35 -14.20
C ALA A 202 19.44 -45.06 -15.57
N ASP A 203 18.25 -45.24 -16.15
CA ASP A 203 18.06 -45.79 -17.51
C ASP A 203 18.09 -44.72 -18.62
N GLY A 204 18.52 -43.48 -18.34
CA GLY A 204 18.59 -42.39 -19.32
C GLY A 204 17.24 -41.73 -19.66
N ILE A 205 16.20 -41.99 -18.88
CA ILE A 205 14.84 -41.47 -19.09
C ILE A 205 14.58 -40.32 -18.09
N THR A 206 14.16 -39.15 -18.59
CA THR A 206 13.88 -37.99 -17.73
C THR A 206 12.38 -37.82 -17.46
N THR A 207 12.02 -37.25 -16.31
CA THR A 207 10.62 -36.96 -15.97
C THR A 207 10.40 -35.50 -15.59
N SER A 208 9.23 -34.95 -15.91
CA SER A 208 8.80 -33.60 -15.55
C SER A 208 7.35 -33.60 -15.11
N THR A 209 7.03 -32.98 -13.97
CA THR A 209 5.62 -32.75 -13.57
C THR A 209 5.27 -31.27 -13.59
N ILE A 210 4.17 -30.92 -14.24
CA ILE A 210 3.67 -29.55 -14.35
C ILE A 210 2.48 -29.41 -13.42
N HIS A 211 2.53 -28.44 -12.51
CA HIS A 211 1.42 -28.10 -11.63
C HIS A 211 0.68 -26.91 -12.23
N LEU A 212 -0.30 -27.18 -13.10
CA LEU A 212 -1.04 -26.13 -13.79
C LEU A 212 -1.98 -25.38 -12.84
N GLN A 213 -2.10 -24.08 -13.10
CA GLN A 213 -3.15 -23.22 -12.57
C GLN A 213 -4.49 -23.50 -13.26
N LEU A 214 -5.54 -22.79 -12.83
CA LEU A 214 -6.86 -22.90 -13.44
C LEU A 214 -6.78 -22.57 -14.95
N VAL A 215 -7.04 -23.58 -15.80
CA VAL A 215 -7.06 -23.44 -17.26
C VAL A 215 -8.50 -23.38 -17.75
N MET A 216 -8.85 -22.34 -18.51
CA MET A 216 -10.15 -22.18 -19.16
C MET A 216 -10.35 -23.28 -20.20
N SER A 217 -10.93 -24.40 -19.78
CA SER A 217 -11.17 -25.58 -20.62
C SER A 217 -12.61 -26.08 -20.43
N PRO A 218 -13.15 -26.85 -21.39
CA PRO A 218 -14.51 -27.40 -21.29
C PRO A 218 -14.76 -28.22 -20.00
N MET A 219 -13.71 -28.75 -19.38
CA MET A 219 -13.77 -29.49 -18.11
C MET A 219 -14.29 -28.66 -16.93
N LEU A 220 -14.31 -27.32 -17.01
CA LEU A 220 -14.68 -26.45 -15.90
C LEU A 220 -16.21 -26.22 -15.74
N GLY A 221 -17.08 -26.52 -16.72
CA GLY A 221 -18.57 -26.39 -16.62
C GLY A 221 -19.12 -24.97 -16.38
N PRO A 222 -20.42 -24.70 -16.21
CA PRO A 222 -20.97 -23.31 -16.17
C PRO A 222 -21.01 -22.66 -14.75
N PHE A 223 -19.94 -22.75 -13.94
CA PHE A 223 -20.00 -22.39 -12.50
C PHE A 223 -19.45 -20.97 -12.14
N ARG A 224 -19.87 -20.38 -11.00
CA ARG A 224 -19.55 -18.99 -10.60
C ARG A 224 -18.05 -18.66 -10.39
N ILE A 225 -17.18 -19.64 -10.13
CA ILE A 225 -15.70 -19.45 -10.08
C ILE A 225 -15.12 -18.91 -11.41
N TYR A 226 -15.94 -18.90 -12.47
CA TYR A 226 -15.63 -18.38 -13.79
C TYR A 226 -15.33 -16.88 -13.88
N ARG A 227 -15.82 -16.03 -12.95
CA ARG A 227 -15.39 -14.62 -12.93
C ARG A 227 -13.89 -14.48 -12.65
N TYR A 228 -13.33 -15.38 -11.82
CA TYR A 228 -11.88 -15.44 -11.55
C TYR A 228 -11.08 -16.03 -12.71
N ALA A 229 -11.58 -17.11 -13.33
CA ALA A 229 -10.96 -17.71 -14.51
C ALA A 229 -10.81 -16.70 -15.68
N GLN A 230 -11.79 -15.80 -15.83
CA GLN A 230 -11.75 -14.74 -16.84
C GLN A 230 -10.74 -13.62 -16.54
N LEU A 231 -10.31 -13.46 -15.28
CA LEU A 231 -9.34 -12.42 -14.87
C LEU A 231 -7.89 -12.94 -14.83
N ILE A 232 -7.68 -14.14 -14.26
CA ILE A 232 -6.36 -14.71 -13.96
C ILE A 232 -6.11 -16.10 -14.59
N GLY A 233 -7.14 -16.75 -15.12
CA GLY A 233 -7.04 -18.10 -15.68
C GLY A 233 -6.18 -18.16 -16.94
N MET A 234 -5.60 -19.34 -17.17
CA MET A 234 -4.78 -19.61 -18.34
C MET A 234 -5.64 -20.04 -19.53
N THR A 235 -5.26 -19.61 -20.72
CA THR A 235 -5.77 -20.22 -21.96
C THR A 235 -5.15 -21.61 -22.18
N PRO A 236 -5.82 -22.50 -22.92
CA PRO A 236 -5.24 -23.78 -23.34
C PRO A 236 -3.88 -23.63 -24.05
N GLU A 237 -3.70 -22.58 -24.84
CA GLU A 237 -2.47 -22.27 -25.58
C GLU A 237 -1.32 -21.86 -24.65
N GLU A 238 -1.62 -21.08 -23.61
CA GLU A 238 -0.65 -20.73 -22.57
C GLU A 238 -0.21 -21.97 -21.78
N ALA A 239 -1.15 -22.87 -21.44
CA ALA A 239 -0.85 -24.14 -20.80
C ALA A 239 -0.01 -25.06 -21.69
N ALA A 240 -0.35 -25.15 -22.99
CA ALA A 240 0.46 -25.88 -23.96
C ALA A 240 1.90 -25.34 -24.05
N GLY A 241 2.09 -24.04 -23.89
CA GLY A 241 3.43 -23.43 -23.80
C GLY A 241 4.26 -23.90 -22.61
N MET A 242 3.62 -24.19 -21.47
CA MET A 242 4.29 -24.80 -20.30
C MET A 242 4.62 -26.26 -20.54
N VAL A 243 3.74 -27.02 -21.21
CA VAL A 243 4.02 -28.41 -21.60
C VAL A 243 5.23 -28.46 -22.54
N CYS A 244 5.24 -27.62 -23.57
CA CYS A 244 6.37 -27.49 -24.49
C CYS A 244 7.66 -27.08 -23.76
N ARG A 245 7.57 -26.20 -22.76
CA ARG A 245 8.72 -25.85 -21.91
C ARG A 245 9.25 -27.05 -21.13
N ALA A 246 8.38 -27.88 -20.55
CA ALA A 246 8.80 -29.08 -19.85
C ALA A 246 9.56 -30.04 -20.78
N ILE A 247 9.10 -30.20 -22.02
CA ILE A 247 9.76 -31.04 -23.03
C ILE A 247 11.19 -30.55 -23.36
N VAL A 248 11.37 -29.23 -23.44
CA VAL A 248 12.64 -28.60 -23.82
C VAL A 248 13.61 -28.48 -22.63
N ASP A 249 13.16 -27.89 -21.53
CA ASP A 249 14.00 -27.59 -20.37
C ASP A 249 14.23 -28.83 -19.48
N ARG A 250 13.36 -29.85 -19.58
CA ARG A 250 13.35 -31.08 -18.76
C ARG A 250 13.51 -30.85 -17.25
N PRO A 251 12.82 -29.87 -16.63
CA PRO A 251 12.90 -29.64 -15.20
C PRO A 251 12.17 -30.76 -14.44
N MET A 252 12.60 -31.12 -13.23
CA MET A 252 11.87 -32.11 -12.42
C MET A 252 10.40 -31.69 -12.19
N ALA A 253 10.15 -30.39 -11.97
CA ALA A 253 8.81 -29.86 -11.89
C ALA A 253 8.72 -28.39 -12.36
N ILE A 254 7.58 -28.02 -12.92
CA ILE A 254 7.18 -26.62 -13.18
C ILE A 254 6.01 -26.30 -12.24
N ARG A 255 6.22 -25.31 -11.37
CA ARG A 255 5.27 -24.92 -10.32
C ARG A 255 5.14 -23.41 -10.23
N PRO A 256 3.95 -22.88 -9.89
CA PRO A 256 3.79 -21.52 -9.40
C PRO A 256 4.73 -21.26 -8.22
N TRP A 257 5.28 -20.04 -8.13
CA TRP A 257 6.22 -19.71 -7.07
C TRP A 257 5.57 -19.78 -5.68
N TRP A 258 4.29 -19.42 -5.57
CA TRP A 258 3.54 -19.49 -4.32
C TRP A 258 3.32 -20.93 -3.85
N GLU A 259 3.35 -21.92 -4.74
CA GLU A 259 3.30 -23.33 -4.35
C GLU A 259 4.59 -23.71 -3.60
N ARG A 260 5.73 -23.13 -3.97
CA ARG A 260 7.01 -23.38 -3.29
C ARG A 260 7.11 -22.66 -1.94
N ALA A 261 6.54 -21.46 -1.85
CA ALA A 261 6.59 -20.62 -0.64
C ALA A 261 5.47 -20.95 0.37
N GLY A 262 4.30 -21.32 -0.12
CA GLY A 262 3.09 -21.53 0.68
C GLY A 262 3.03 -22.89 1.34
N VAL A 263 3.67 -23.92 0.78
CA VAL A 263 3.60 -25.30 1.31
C VAL A 263 4.13 -25.45 2.75
N PRO A 264 5.31 -24.90 3.12
CA PRO A 264 5.77 -24.96 4.51
C PRO A 264 4.85 -24.22 5.48
N LEU A 265 4.29 -23.09 5.04
CA LEU A 265 3.30 -22.33 5.82
C LEU A 265 2.03 -23.15 5.99
N LEU A 266 1.49 -23.72 4.90
CA LEU A 266 0.28 -24.53 4.91
C LEU A 266 0.42 -25.73 5.86
N TYR A 267 1.52 -26.48 5.76
CA TYR A 267 1.82 -27.60 6.67
C TYR A 267 1.97 -27.16 8.13
N ALA A 268 2.51 -25.96 8.38
CA ALA A 268 2.61 -25.42 9.73
C ALA A 268 1.24 -25.05 10.32
N VAL A 269 0.28 -24.59 9.50
CA VAL A 269 -1.09 -24.29 9.96
C VAL A 269 -2.02 -25.50 9.94
N GLU A 270 -1.77 -26.52 9.11
CA GLU A 270 -2.63 -27.70 8.95
C GLU A 270 -2.81 -28.51 10.25
N ASN A 271 -1.81 -28.52 11.13
CA ASN A 271 -1.86 -29.22 12.42
C ASN A 271 -2.49 -28.40 13.56
N THR A 272 -3.17 -27.29 13.25
CA THR A 272 -3.78 -26.44 14.29
C THR A 272 -5.30 -26.64 14.36
N LYS A 273 -5.82 -26.77 15.58
CA LYS A 273 -7.28 -26.79 15.83
C LYS A 273 -7.98 -25.55 15.28
N THR A 274 -7.27 -24.43 15.15
CA THR A 274 -7.76 -23.19 14.57
C THR A 274 -7.98 -23.31 13.06
N SER A 275 -7.03 -23.88 12.32
CA SER A 275 -7.16 -24.14 10.88
C SER A 275 -8.32 -25.09 10.58
N GLU A 276 -8.46 -26.16 11.36
CA GLU A 276 -9.61 -27.08 11.23
C GLU A 276 -10.95 -26.38 11.46
N ARG A 277 -11.05 -25.53 12.50
CA ARG A 277 -12.28 -24.76 12.77
C ARG A 277 -12.63 -23.80 11.64
N VAL A 278 -11.64 -23.11 11.08
CA VAL A 278 -11.82 -22.19 9.95
C VAL A 278 -12.27 -22.94 8.70
N LYS A 279 -11.60 -24.04 8.34
CA LYS A 279 -11.98 -24.90 7.21
C LYS A 279 -13.40 -25.49 7.41
N THR A 280 -13.73 -25.89 8.63
CA THR A 280 -15.07 -26.40 8.98
C THR A 280 -16.15 -25.33 8.86
N LEU A 281 -15.88 -24.10 9.32
CA LEU A 281 -16.80 -22.98 9.21
C LEU A 281 -17.07 -22.61 7.74
N TYR A 282 -16.00 -22.56 6.93
CA TYR A 282 -16.10 -22.36 5.49
C TYR A 282 -16.96 -23.44 4.82
N VAL A 283 -16.73 -24.72 5.13
CA VAL A 283 -17.54 -25.84 4.62
C VAL A 283 -19.00 -25.72 5.03
N ARG A 284 -19.31 -25.34 6.28
CA ARG A 284 -20.69 -25.14 6.74
C ARG A 284 -21.40 -23.97 6.04
N ALA A 285 -20.68 -22.89 5.77
CA ALA A 285 -21.22 -21.72 5.08
C ALA A 285 -21.48 -21.98 3.59
N THR A 286 -20.67 -22.86 2.96
CA THR A 286 -20.70 -23.08 1.51
C THR A 286 -21.42 -24.36 1.08
N ASN A 287 -21.66 -25.31 2.00
CA ASN A 287 -22.40 -26.54 1.71
C ASN A 287 -23.93 -26.28 1.70
N PRO A 288 -24.61 -26.41 0.55
CA PRO A 288 -26.05 -26.19 0.43
C PRO A 288 -26.89 -27.16 1.28
N ALA A 289 -26.39 -28.37 1.57
CA ALA A 289 -27.07 -29.39 2.35
C ALA A 289 -26.90 -29.21 3.88
N ALA A 290 -25.96 -28.36 4.32
CA ALA A 290 -25.72 -28.04 5.73
C ALA A 290 -26.46 -26.77 6.21
N ARG A 291 -27.36 -26.22 5.39
CA ARG A 291 -28.15 -25.02 5.69
C ARG A 291 -29.07 -25.25 6.89
N PRO A 292 -28.93 -24.51 8.01
CA PRO A 292 -29.94 -24.49 9.04
C PRO A 292 -31.20 -23.79 8.49
N ALA A 293 -32.37 -24.40 8.62
CA ALA A 293 -33.62 -23.73 8.34
C ALA A 293 -33.78 -22.53 9.28
N GLY A 294 -33.84 -21.30 8.75
CA GLY A 294 -34.15 -20.08 9.53
C GLY A 294 -33.04 -19.03 9.66
N MET A 295 -31.94 -19.09 8.92
CA MET A 295 -30.92 -18.02 8.96
C MET A 295 -31.43 -16.75 8.25
N ALA A 296 -31.59 -15.65 9.00
CA ALA A 296 -32.11 -14.37 8.48
C ALA A 296 -31.15 -13.69 7.49
N GLY A 297 -31.71 -12.95 6.50
CA GLY A 297 -30.96 -12.35 5.38
C GLY A 297 -29.76 -11.48 5.77
N ALA A 298 -29.79 -10.79 6.92
CA ALA A 298 -28.66 -9.98 7.39
C ALA A 298 -27.45 -10.81 7.89
N ALA A 299 -27.67 -12.08 8.27
CA ALA A 299 -26.58 -13.01 8.59
C ALA A 299 -25.99 -13.64 7.31
N LEU A 300 -26.80 -13.72 6.25
CA LEU A 300 -26.41 -14.15 4.91
C LEU A 300 -25.51 -13.11 4.24
N GLU A 301 -25.88 -11.83 4.27
CA GLU A 301 -25.03 -10.71 3.79
C GLU A 301 -23.68 -10.69 4.52
N ARG A 302 -23.66 -10.84 5.85
CA ARG A 302 -22.39 -10.87 6.61
C ARG A 302 -21.51 -12.08 6.29
N ALA A 303 -22.10 -13.21 5.91
CA ALA A 303 -21.34 -14.41 5.54
C ALA A 303 -20.82 -14.32 4.09
N GLU A 304 -21.60 -13.70 3.21
CA GLU A 304 -21.18 -13.37 1.84
C GLU A 304 -20.07 -12.31 1.84
N ASP A 305 -20.19 -11.26 2.65
CA ASP A 305 -19.15 -10.23 2.84
C ASP A 305 -17.84 -10.82 3.38
N LEU A 306 -17.93 -11.83 4.26
CA LEU A 306 -16.75 -12.53 4.81
C LEU A 306 -16.11 -13.49 3.79
N ALA A 307 -16.87 -14.00 2.83
CA ALA A 307 -16.35 -14.80 1.71
C ALA A 307 -15.72 -13.89 0.65
N HIS A 308 -16.37 -12.78 0.31
CA HIS A 308 -15.81 -11.72 -0.54
C HIS A 308 -14.51 -11.16 0.06
N PHE A 309 -14.44 -11.04 1.37
CA PHE A 309 -13.23 -10.70 2.11
C PHE A 309 -12.07 -11.68 1.92
N ALA A 310 -12.33 -12.99 1.95
CA ALA A 310 -11.29 -14.00 1.72
C ALA A 310 -10.78 -13.93 0.27
N ASP A 311 -11.67 -13.64 -0.67
CA ASP A 311 -11.33 -13.40 -2.07
C ASP A 311 -10.54 -12.09 -2.27
N ASP A 312 -10.89 -11.01 -1.56
CA ASP A 312 -10.18 -9.74 -1.56
C ASP A 312 -8.80 -9.83 -0.89
N LEU A 313 -8.64 -10.71 0.10
CA LEU A 313 -7.34 -11.00 0.72
C LEU A 313 -6.38 -11.71 -0.26
N VAL A 314 -6.92 -12.54 -1.16
CA VAL A 314 -6.17 -13.19 -2.25
C VAL A 314 -5.85 -12.20 -3.36
N VAL A 315 -6.78 -11.28 -3.69
CA VAL A 315 -6.51 -10.14 -4.59
C VAL A 315 -5.43 -9.24 -3.99
N TRP A 316 -5.48 -8.95 -2.70
CA TRP A 316 -4.49 -8.17 -1.96
C TRP A 316 -3.14 -8.87 -1.89
N ALA A 317 -3.07 -10.18 -1.66
CA ALA A 317 -1.83 -10.94 -1.76
C ALA A 317 -1.24 -10.89 -3.18
N GLY A 318 -2.10 -10.87 -4.21
CA GLY A 318 -1.75 -10.66 -5.61
C GLY A 318 -1.29 -9.23 -5.93
N GLU A 319 -1.89 -8.21 -5.31
CA GLU A 319 -1.50 -6.79 -5.45
C GLU A 319 -0.24 -6.45 -4.66
N ALA A 320 -0.07 -6.99 -3.46
CA ALA A 320 1.18 -6.93 -2.69
C ALA A 320 2.33 -7.64 -3.42
N ALA A 321 2.03 -8.69 -4.20
CA ALA A 321 2.98 -9.33 -5.11
C ALA A 321 3.27 -8.52 -6.41
N ARG A 322 2.49 -7.47 -6.73
CA ARG A 322 2.86 -6.49 -7.78
C ARG A 322 4.07 -5.66 -7.37
N ALA A 323 4.30 -5.47 -6.07
CA ALA A 323 5.60 -5.05 -5.57
C ALA A 323 6.53 -6.26 -5.66
N ARG A 324 7.46 -6.24 -6.64
CA ARG A 324 8.53 -7.24 -6.86
C ARG A 324 8.78 -8.06 -5.57
N PRO A 325 8.51 -9.38 -5.50
CA PRO A 325 8.50 -10.13 -4.23
C PRO A 325 9.83 -10.09 -3.45
N HIS A 326 10.93 -9.80 -4.14
CA HIS A 326 12.26 -9.50 -3.55
C HIS A 326 12.32 -8.19 -2.73
N ARG A 327 11.28 -7.36 -2.80
CA ARG A 327 11.14 -6.06 -2.12
C ARG A 327 10.19 -6.10 -0.92
N VAL A 328 9.32 -7.10 -0.79
CA VAL A 328 8.33 -7.13 0.31
C VAL A 328 8.88 -7.87 1.53
N LEU A 329 9.58 -8.98 1.31
CA LEU A 329 10.21 -9.77 2.37
C LEU A 329 11.73 -9.64 2.29
N PRO A 330 12.43 -9.50 3.44
CA PRO A 330 13.88 -9.54 3.46
C PRO A 330 14.36 -10.90 2.90
N PRO A 331 15.44 -10.94 2.10
CA PRO A 331 15.94 -12.20 1.55
C PRO A 331 16.26 -13.19 2.68
N PRO A 332 16.20 -14.52 2.44
CA PRO A 332 16.42 -15.52 3.49
C PRO A 332 17.74 -15.36 4.24
N THR A 333 18.78 -14.85 3.56
CA THR A 333 20.09 -14.51 4.14
C THR A 333 20.04 -13.37 5.17
N ARG A 334 18.94 -12.60 5.20
CA ARG A 334 18.72 -11.44 6.07
C ARG A 334 17.68 -11.68 7.17
N VAL A 335 17.17 -12.90 7.29
CA VAL A 335 16.30 -13.32 8.40
C VAL A 335 16.97 -13.10 9.76
N PRO A 336 18.27 -13.41 9.97
CA PRO A 336 18.93 -13.14 11.25
C PRO A 336 18.92 -11.65 11.64
N GLN A 337 19.17 -10.74 10.68
CA GLN A 337 19.14 -9.29 10.89
C GLN A 337 17.73 -8.78 11.17
N THR A 338 16.72 -9.33 10.49
CA THR A 338 15.30 -9.02 10.72
C THR A 338 14.87 -9.48 12.13
N VAL A 339 15.27 -10.68 12.53
CA VAL A 339 15.03 -11.20 13.87
C VAL A 339 15.78 -10.36 14.91
N ALA A 340 17.02 -9.96 14.65
CA ALA A 340 17.78 -9.07 15.53
C ALA A 340 17.12 -7.70 15.71
N ALA A 341 16.58 -7.10 14.64
CA ALA A 341 15.83 -5.85 14.69
C ALA A 341 14.56 -5.93 15.56
N LEU A 342 13.97 -7.14 15.69
CA LEU A 342 12.75 -7.38 16.47
C LEU A 342 13.04 -7.85 17.92
N ARG A 343 14.23 -8.40 18.21
CA ARG A 343 14.62 -8.93 19.54
C ARG A 343 14.64 -7.89 20.67
N GLY A 344 14.65 -6.60 20.33
CA GLY A 344 14.65 -5.48 21.26
C GLY A 344 13.27 -4.86 21.52
N GLY A 345 12.19 -5.45 20.99
CA GLY A 345 10.84 -4.88 20.99
C GLY A 345 10.61 -3.87 19.86
N VAL A 346 9.33 -3.56 19.60
CA VAL A 346 8.92 -2.80 18.40
C VAL A 346 8.73 -1.31 18.75
N THR A 347 9.61 -0.47 18.22
CA THR A 347 9.58 1.00 18.33
C THR A 347 9.54 1.63 16.94
N ILE A 348 9.41 2.96 16.83
CA ILE A 348 9.55 3.63 15.52
C ILE A 348 10.94 3.44 14.90
N ALA A 349 11.99 3.28 15.73
CA ALA A 349 13.34 2.98 15.25
C ALA A 349 13.44 1.58 14.59
N THR A 350 12.52 0.67 14.93
CA THR A 350 12.39 -0.63 14.27
C THR A 350 12.03 -0.49 12.80
N LEU A 351 11.31 0.57 12.38
CA LEU A 351 10.98 0.80 10.96
C LEU A 351 12.25 1.02 10.13
N LEU A 352 13.19 1.85 10.61
CA LEU A 352 14.48 2.05 9.96
C LEU A 352 15.34 0.78 9.98
N ALA A 353 15.32 0.02 11.09
CA ALA A 353 16.03 -1.25 11.17
C ALA A 353 15.53 -2.27 10.14
N LEU A 354 14.20 -2.37 9.97
CA LEU A 354 13.58 -3.23 8.96
C LEU A 354 13.85 -2.73 7.53
N PHE A 355 13.88 -1.41 7.31
CA PHE A 355 14.31 -0.83 6.05
C PHE A 355 15.75 -1.25 5.73
N ALA A 356 16.70 -1.02 6.64
CA ALA A 356 18.10 -1.39 6.45
C ALA A 356 18.31 -2.91 6.24
N ALA A 357 17.52 -3.76 6.90
CA ALA A 357 17.57 -5.21 6.71
C ALA A 357 17.05 -5.64 5.32
N ARG A 358 16.03 -4.94 4.80
CA ARG A 358 15.36 -5.26 3.54
C ARG A 358 16.09 -4.67 2.33
N PHE A 359 16.61 -3.46 2.47
CA PHE A 359 17.21 -2.65 1.39
C PHE A 359 18.48 -1.92 1.86
N PRO A 360 19.54 -2.63 2.26
CA PRO A 360 20.71 -2.02 2.87
C PRO A 360 21.38 -0.95 1.99
N ASP A 361 21.47 -1.22 0.69
CA ASP A 361 22.17 -0.37 -0.28
C ASP A 361 21.26 0.68 -0.95
N THR A 362 19.96 0.67 -0.65
CA THR A 362 19.04 1.69 -1.16
C THR A 362 19.20 2.98 -0.34
N PRO A 363 19.22 4.16 -0.97
CA PRO A 363 19.18 5.43 -0.26
C PRO A 363 17.99 5.46 0.70
N ALA A 364 18.23 5.73 1.98
CA ALA A 364 17.17 6.01 2.93
C ALA A 364 16.78 7.48 2.88
N VAL A 365 17.77 8.37 2.81
CA VAL A 365 17.58 9.82 2.70
C VAL A 365 18.40 10.35 1.52
N ILE A 366 17.81 11.25 0.76
CA ILE A 366 18.45 12.08 -0.25
C ILE A 366 18.21 13.53 0.17
N ASP A 367 19.26 14.25 0.53
CA ASP A 367 19.17 15.65 0.97
C ASP A 367 20.28 16.50 0.34
N ASP A 368 20.49 17.70 0.87
CA ASP A 368 21.47 18.65 0.34
C ASP A 368 22.93 18.16 0.50
N ASP A 369 23.19 17.17 1.35
CA ASP A 369 24.51 16.51 1.50
C ASP A 369 24.62 15.23 0.63
N GLY A 370 23.68 15.03 -0.31
CA GLY A 370 23.63 13.88 -1.21
C GLY A 370 22.82 12.70 -0.66
N GLU A 371 23.26 11.49 -0.98
CA GLU A 371 22.54 10.25 -0.63
C GLU A 371 23.19 9.54 0.57
N ILE A 372 22.37 8.96 1.44
CA ILE A 372 22.82 8.04 2.49
C ILE A 372 22.00 6.76 2.44
N SER A 373 22.67 5.62 2.38
CA SER A 373 22.02 4.31 2.32
C SER A 373 21.32 3.94 3.63
N ALA A 374 20.32 3.07 3.56
CA ALA A 374 19.59 2.62 4.75
C ALA A 374 20.50 1.91 5.76
N ALA A 375 21.47 1.11 5.29
CA ALA A 375 22.45 0.47 6.16
C ALA A 375 23.37 1.50 6.84
N GLU A 376 23.81 2.54 6.13
CA GLU A 376 24.66 3.58 6.69
C GLU A 376 23.90 4.42 7.73
N LEU A 377 22.70 4.89 7.39
CA LEU A 377 21.85 5.66 8.29
C LEU A 377 21.52 4.86 9.56
N HIS A 378 21.20 3.58 9.43
CA HIS A 378 20.94 2.71 10.59
C HIS A 378 22.17 2.57 11.50
N ARG A 379 23.37 2.40 10.93
CA ARG A 379 24.62 2.30 11.70
C ARG A 379 24.95 3.61 12.41
N ARG A 380 24.72 4.75 11.76
CA ARG A 380 24.89 6.07 12.36
C ARG A 380 23.94 6.28 13.54
N VAL A 381 22.68 5.88 13.40
CA VAL A 381 21.69 5.89 14.50
C VAL A 381 22.12 4.98 15.66
N GLU A 382 22.73 3.82 15.39
CA GLU A 382 23.28 2.92 16.42
C GLU A 382 24.36 3.58 17.25
N LYS A 383 25.35 4.16 16.58
CA LYS A 383 26.48 4.84 17.22
C LYS A 383 26.03 6.08 17.97
N LEU A 384 25.15 6.88 17.37
CA LEU A 384 24.60 8.07 18.00
C LEU A 384 23.83 7.72 19.28
N ALA A 385 22.98 6.68 19.26
CA ALA A 385 22.26 6.22 20.44
C ALA A 385 23.22 5.74 21.55
N ALA A 386 24.29 5.03 21.19
CA ALA A 386 25.30 4.59 22.16
C ALA A 386 26.02 5.78 22.82
N ALA A 387 26.41 6.78 22.02
CA ALA A 387 27.06 7.98 22.52
C ALA A 387 26.13 8.83 23.40
N MET A 388 24.86 9.02 23.01
CA MET A 388 23.86 9.73 23.82
C MET A 388 23.63 9.04 25.17
N ARG A 389 23.57 7.70 25.18
CA ARG A 389 23.47 6.90 26.41
C ARG A 389 24.71 7.08 27.29
N GLN A 390 25.91 6.94 26.74
CA GLN A 390 27.13 6.99 27.54
C GLN A 390 27.37 8.39 28.11
N ARG A 391 27.15 9.43 27.30
CA ARG A 391 27.52 10.81 27.66
C ARG A 391 26.52 11.49 28.58
N TRP A 392 25.22 11.26 28.37
CA TRP A 392 24.15 11.96 29.09
C TRP A 392 23.12 11.04 29.73
N ASN A 393 23.35 9.72 29.73
CA ASN A 393 22.46 8.71 30.30
C ASN A 393 21.02 8.72 29.71
N ILE A 394 20.86 9.19 28.47
CA ILE A 394 19.54 9.30 27.82
C ILE A 394 18.89 7.93 27.66
N GLY A 395 17.66 7.77 28.18
CA GLY A 395 16.87 6.57 28.01
C GLY A 395 15.40 6.69 28.36
N ARG A 396 14.82 5.59 28.85
CA ARG A 396 13.43 5.58 29.31
C ARG A 396 13.21 6.64 30.39
N GLY A 397 12.24 7.50 30.15
CA GLY A 397 11.92 8.64 31.02
C GLY A 397 12.64 9.93 30.65
N SER A 398 13.67 9.87 29.79
CA SER A 398 14.31 11.06 29.24
C SER A 398 13.52 11.63 28.05
N ARG A 399 13.68 12.93 27.78
CA ARG A 399 13.09 13.65 26.64
C ARG A 399 14.15 14.29 25.77
N VAL A 400 14.14 13.94 24.49
CA VAL A 400 15.06 14.49 23.48
C VAL A 400 14.30 15.49 22.60
N GLY A 401 14.66 16.77 22.72
CA GLY A 401 14.16 17.82 21.85
C GLY A 401 14.92 17.85 20.53
N VAL A 402 14.21 18.01 19.40
CA VAL A 402 14.81 18.06 18.06
C VAL A 402 14.40 19.33 17.34
N LEU A 403 15.31 20.30 17.26
CA LEU A 403 15.14 21.62 16.63
C LEU A 403 15.99 21.69 15.34
N CYS A 404 15.55 21.00 14.30
CA CYS A 404 16.27 20.93 13.03
C CYS A 404 15.34 21.20 11.84
N ARG A 405 15.91 21.56 10.69
CA ARG A 405 15.19 21.59 9.42
C ARG A 405 14.98 20.16 8.89
N ASN A 406 14.40 20.04 7.69
CA ASN A 406 14.29 18.77 6.98
C ASN A 406 15.65 18.38 6.39
N HIS A 407 16.31 17.38 6.98
CA HIS A 407 17.51 16.71 6.47
C HIS A 407 17.75 15.41 7.26
N ARG A 408 18.74 14.60 6.86
CA ARG A 408 19.08 13.31 7.49
C ARG A 408 19.33 13.39 9.00
N GLY A 409 19.89 14.49 9.49
CA GLY A 409 20.22 14.68 10.90
C GLY A 409 18.99 14.73 11.82
N PHE A 410 17.87 15.27 11.34
CA PHE A 410 16.58 15.18 12.06
C PHE A 410 16.17 13.70 12.22
N VAL A 411 16.30 12.91 11.15
CA VAL A 411 15.97 11.48 11.16
C VAL A 411 16.88 10.72 12.14
N GLU A 412 18.18 11.04 12.14
CA GLU A 412 19.15 10.45 13.07
C GLU A 412 18.78 10.71 14.54
N ALA A 413 18.49 11.98 14.89
CA ALA A 413 18.14 12.37 16.25
C ALA A 413 16.86 11.70 16.77
N ILE A 414 15.79 11.69 15.94
CA ILE A 414 14.52 11.05 16.29
C ILE A 414 14.69 9.54 16.46
N MET A 415 15.37 8.88 15.54
CA MET A 415 15.55 7.42 15.58
C MET A 415 16.50 6.99 16.71
N ALA A 416 17.53 7.78 17.03
CA ALA A 416 18.44 7.51 18.15
C ALA A 416 17.74 7.66 19.50
N GLY A 417 16.97 8.74 19.71
CA GLY A 417 16.15 8.90 20.91
C GLY A 417 15.14 7.77 21.08
N ALA A 418 14.41 7.43 20.01
CA ALA A 418 13.44 6.35 20.03
C ALA A 418 14.06 4.96 20.32
N ARG A 419 15.27 4.70 19.79
CA ARG A 419 16.02 3.46 20.07
C ARG A 419 16.35 3.30 21.56
N LEU A 420 16.58 4.41 22.25
CA LEU A 420 16.85 4.46 23.69
C LEU A 420 15.58 4.40 24.55
N SER A 421 14.40 4.30 23.94
CA SER A 421 13.09 4.48 24.58
C SER A 421 12.93 5.85 25.26
N ALA A 422 13.68 6.86 24.81
CA ALA A 422 13.45 8.23 25.22
C ALA A 422 12.25 8.79 24.46
N ASP A 423 11.47 9.63 25.13
CA ASP A 423 10.43 10.40 24.47
C ASP A 423 11.11 11.43 23.57
N VAL A 424 10.56 11.63 22.37
CA VAL A 424 11.14 12.58 21.40
C VAL A 424 10.15 13.72 21.16
N VAL A 425 10.67 14.94 21.18
CA VAL A 425 9.91 16.19 21.08
C VAL A 425 10.38 16.94 19.84
N PRO A 426 9.75 16.76 18.68
CA PRO A 426 10.05 17.57 17.51
C PRO A 426 9.63 19.02 17.73
N LEU A 427 10.57 19.95 17.63
CA LEU A 427 10.37 21.37 17.94
C LEU A 427 10.19 22.18 16.65
N ASN A 428 9.29 23.16 16.71
CA ASN A 428 9.12 24.10 15.60
C ASN A 428 10.31 25.07 15.57
N TYR A 429 11.03 25.09 14.46
CA TYR A 429 12.16 25.99 14.24
C TYR A 429 11.78 27.46 14.02
N GLY A 430 10.49 27.77 13.91
CA GLY A 430 9.96 29.14 13.81
C GLY A 430 9.74 29.85 15.16
N PHE A 431 10.07 29.22 16.29
CA PHE A 431 9.93 29.86 17.60
C PHE A 431 11.01 30.92 17.84
N ALA A 432 10.59 32.05 18.41
CA ALA A 432 11.52 33.02 18.98
C ALA A 432 12.18 32.45 20.25
N GLY A 433 13.39 32.92 20.59
CA GLY A 433 14.19 32.41 21.71
C GLY A 433 13.40 32.22 23.03
N PRO A 434 12.73 33.26 23.57
CA PRO A 434 11.96 33.13 24.82
C PRO A 434 10.85 32.09 24.74
N GLN A 435 10.13 32.03 23.61
CA GLN A 435 9.06 31.04 23.39
C GLN A 435 9.63 29.62 23.31
N LEU A 436 10.77 29.44 22.64
CA LEU A 436 11.50 28.18 22.60
C LEU A 436 11.87 27.74 24.03
N GLY A 437 12.36 28.66 24.85
CA GLY A 437 12.67 28.41 26.27
C GLY A 437 11.48 27.87 27.04
N SER A 438 10.34 28.58 26.96
CA SER A 438 9.10 28.15 27.62
C SER A 438 8.63 26.76 27.18
N VAL A 439 8.82 26.41 25.90
CA VAL A 439 8.46 25.07 25.38
C VAL A 439 9.43 24.01 25.89
N LEU A 440 10.75 24.28 25.88
CA LEU A 440 11.76 23.34 26.38
C LEU A 440 11.57 23.02 27.86
N ASP A 441 11.26 24.04 28.66
CA ASP A 441 11.00 23.89 30.10
C ASP A 441 9.70 23.13 30.34
N ARG A 442 8.61 23.50 29.65
CA ARG A 442 7.30 22.84 29.78
C ARG A 442 7.35 21.36 29.41
N GLU A 443 8.05 21.03 28.32
CA GLU A 443 8.18 19.65 27.88
C GLU A 443 9.29 18.92 28.64
N HIS A 444 10.01 19.57 29.56
CA HIS A 444 11.12 19.00 30.33
C HIS A 444 12.17 18.29 29.45
N VAL A 445 12.76 19.02 28.50
CA VAL A 445 13.76 18.46 27.58
C VAL A 445 15.10 18.22 28.29
N ASP A 446 15.60 16.98 28.28
CA ASP A 446 16.88 16.57 28.90
C ASP A 446 18.08 16.72 27.96
N LEU A 447 17.85 16.61 26.65
CA LEU A 447 18.87 16.81 25.61
C LEU A 447 18.25 17.51 24.40
N LEU A 448 18.87 18.61 23.97
CA LEU A 448 18.46 19.33 22.78
C LEU A 448 19.42 19.04 21.60
N CYS A 449 18.89 18.36 20.59
CA CYS A 449 19.50 18.18 19.28
C CYS A 449 19.05 19.34 18.37
N TYR A 450 19.99 20.11 17.79
CA TYR A 450 19.65 21.30 17.01
C TYR A 450 20.61 21.55 15.85
N ASP A 451 20.12 22.23 14.80
CA ASP A 451 20.99 22.78 13.75
C ASP A 451 21.70 24.03 14.25
N ALA A 452 22.99 24.18 13.91
CA ALA A 452 23.80 25.32 14.35
C ALA A 452 23.21 26.69 13.96
N GLU A 453 22.38 26.75 12.91
CA GLU A 453 21.69 27.99 12.51
C GLU A 453 20.76 28.54 13.61
N PHE A 454 20.26 27.68 14.51
CA PHE A 454 19.37 28.09 15.61
C PHE A 454 20.12 28.46 16.89
N GLN A 455 21.46 28.51 16.86
CA GLN A 455 22.28 28.86 18.02
C GLN A 455 21.92 30.24 18.62
N ALA A 456 21.61 31.22 17.79
CA ALA A 456 21.21 32.56 18.25
C ALA A 456 19.86 32.54 18.99
N ALA A 457 18.86 31.82 18.46
CA ALA A 457 17.58 31.65 19.14
C ALA A 457 17.74 30.88 20.46
N LEU A 458 18.60 29.86 20.48
CA LEU A 458 18.92 29.06 21.66
C LEU A 458 19.68 29.85 22.74
N ALA A 459 20.57 30.76 22.35
CA ALA A 459 21.25 31.65 23.30
C ALA A 459 20.25 32.51 24.08
N ASN A 460 19.14 32.89 23.42
CA ASN A 460 18.07 33.72 23.97
C ASN A 460 16.92 32.91 24.59
N SER A 461 17.03 31.57 24.67
CA SER A 461 15.96 30.73 25.24
C SER A 461 16.09 30.46 26.72
N GLY A 462 17.26 30.73 27.31
CA GLY A 462 17.54 30.40 28.72
C GLY A 462 17.81 28.92 28.99
N PHE A 463 17.70 28.02 28.00
CA PHE A 463 17.93 26.60 28.18
C PHE A 463 19.39 26.29 28.59
N ARG A 464 19.59 25.62 29.73
CA ARG A 464 20.93 25.27 30.26
C ARG A 464 21.27 23.78 30.17
N GLY A 465 20.37 22.96 29.66
CA GLY A 465 20.57 21.51 29.55
C GLY A 465 21.61 21.12 28.48
N PRO A 466 21.97 19.83 28.42
CA PRO A 466 22.79 19.24 27.37
C PRO A 466 22.35 19.61 25.95
N ARG A 467 23.34 19.84 25.07
CA ARG A 467 23.13 20.25 23.67
C ARG A 467 23.97 19.38 22.75
N LEU A 468 23.43 19.10 21.57
CA LEU A 468 24.06 18.31 20.50
C LEU A 468 23.82 19.01 19.15
N VAL A 469 24.89 19.39 18.45
CA VAL A 469 24.80 20.00 17.12
C VAL A 469 24.55 18.91 16.10
N VAL A 470 23.40 18.95 15.43
CA VAL A 470 23.01 17.95 14.43
C VAL A 470 23.64 18.25 13.07
N ARG A 471 23.65 19.52 12.67
CA ARG A 471 24.31 20.00 11.46
C ARG A 471 25.08 21.27 11.73
N SER A 472 26.35 21.27 11.36
CA SER A 472 27.20 22.46 11.35
C SER A 472 26.79 23.39 10.21
N GLY A 473 26.59 24.68 10.48
CA GLY A 473 26.22 25.66 9.45
C GLY A 473 27.37 25.93 8.48
N SER A 474 27.06 26.43 7.29
CA SER A 474 28.04 27.00 6.35
C SER A 474 28.52 28.41 6.75
N ALA A 475 28.00 28.97 7.85
CA ALA A 475 28.41 30.27 8.35
C ALA A 475 29.74 30.15 9.10
N THR A 476 30.63 31.10 8.83
CA THR A 476 31.92 31.32 9.49
C THR A 476 31.88 31.05 10.99
N PRO A 477 32.95 30.49 11.58
CA PRO A 477 32.96 30.15 13.00
C PRO A 477 32.84 31.43 13.82
N LEU A 478 31.62 31.72 14.27
CA LEU A 478 31.39 32.64 15.37
C LEU A 478 32.00 31.96 16.59
N SER A 479 33.12 32.50 17.05
CA SER A 479 33.78 32.13 18.30
C SER A 479 32.74 31.97 19.40
N ALA A 480 32.37 30.74 19.71
CA ALA A 480 31.42 30.39 20.76
C ALA A 480 32.12 29.53 21.82
N PRO A 481 31.90 29.79 23.13
CA PRO A 481 32.59 29.10 24.21
C PRO A 481 32.15 27.64 24.32
N ALA A 482 33.10 26.74 24.59
CA ALA A 482 32.94 25.28 24.77
C ALA A 482 31.90 24.64 23.83
N ALA A 483 32.27 24.50 22.55
CA ALA A 483 31.41 23.98 21.49
C ALA A 483 30.70 22.69 21.92
N ALA A 484 29.36 22.71 21.92
CA ALA A 484 28.57 21.50 22.05
C ALA A 484 29.04 20.48 21.00
N PRO A 485 29.18 19.19 21.36
CA PRO A 485 29.64 18.17 20.41
C PRO A 485 28.68 18.10 19.22
N SER A 486 29.21 17.76 18.05
CA SER A 486 28.38 17.46 16.88
C SER A 486 27.96 15.99 16.86
N VAL A 487 26.91 15.68 16.08
CA VAL A 487 26.48 14.30 15.81
C VAL A 487 27.63 13.47 15.21
N ASP A 488 28.41 14.05 14.30
CA ASP A 488 29.54 13.36 13.69
C ASP A 488 30.67 13.10 14.70
N ASP A 489 30.95 14.03 15.62
CA ASP A 489 31.91 13.81 16.72
C ASP A 489 31.48 12.66 17.63
N LEU A 490 30.18 12.53 17.89
CA LEU A 490 29.64 11.43 18.69
C LEU A 490 29.68 10.09 17.95
N ILE A 491 29.36 10.09 16.66
CA ILE A 491 29.40 8.88 15.82
C ILE A 491 30.85 8.39 15.64
N ALA A 492 31.81 9.31 15.53
CA ALA A 492 33.24 9.00 15.37
C ALA A 492 33.86 8.30 16.60
N GLN A 493 33.23 8.37 17.78
CA GLN A 493 33.68 7.63 18.98
C GLN A 493 33.53 6.10 18.84
N ASP A 494 32.79 5.63 17.84
CA ASP A 494 32.65 4.22 17.47
C ASP A 494 32.27 3.28 18.63
N LEU A 495 31.39 3.76 19.51
CA LEU A 495 30.94 3.01 20.68
C LEU A 495 30.09 1.79 20.27
N PRO A 496 30.16 0.68 21.04
CA PRO A 496 29.36 -0.51 20.75
C PRO A 496 27.86 -0.19 20.81
N PRO A 497 27.04 -0.73 19.89
CA PRO A 497 25.61 -0.45 19.85
C PRO A 497 24.89 -0.82 21.15
N VAL A 498 24.01 0.06 21.62
CA VAL A 498 23.14 -0.22 22.76
C VAL A 498 21.97 -1.11 22.30
N ARG A 499 21.65 -2.14 23.09
CA ARG A 499 20.51 -3.02 22.85
C ARG A 499 19.22 -2.19 22.89
N MET A 500 18.42 -2.28 21.82
CA MET A 500 17.09 -1.66 21.76
C MET A 500 16.22 -2.24 22.86
N VAL A 501 15.54 -1.38 23.61
CA VAL A 501 14.66 -1.77 24.72
C VAL A 501 13.21 -1.56 24.30
N GLY A 502 12.35 -2.56 24.54
CA GLY A 502 11.05 -2.69 23.88
C GLY A 502 9.90 -1.92 24.51
N TYR A 503 10.18 -0.92 25.34
CA TYR A 503 9.14 -0.23 26.11
C TYR A 503 8.33 0.78 25.28
N GLY A 504 8.81 1.12 24.08
CA GLY A 504 8.21 2.10 23.17
C GLY A 504 8.55 3.55 23.57
N ALA A 505 8.88 4.38 22.59
CA ALA A 505 9.06 5.83 22.78
C ALA A 505 7.75 6.57 22.54
N THR A 506 7.51 7.66 23.28
CA THR A 506 6.40 8.57 23.01
C THR A 506 6.86 9.65 22.03
N LEU A 507 6.08 9.86 20.96
CA LEU A 507 6.22 11.05 20.11
C LEU A 507 5.41 12.18 20.74
N VAL A 508 6.07 13.22 21.22
CA VAL A 508 5.39 14.41 21.77
C VAL A 508 5.29 15.46 20.67
N ILE A 509 4.17 15.45 19.94
CA ILE A 509 3.97 16.37 18.83
C ILE A 509 3.38 17.68 19.38
N LEU A 510 3.98 18.82 19.02
CA LEU A 510 3.46 20.11 19.44
C LEU A 510 2.21 20.51 18.64
N THR A 511 1.17 20.96 19.34
CA THR A 511 -0.01 21.55 18.73
C THR A 511 0.30 22.92 18.12
N GLY A 512 -0.33 23.23 16.99
CA GLY A 512 -0.09 24.47 16.23
C GLY A 512 -0.73 25.73 16.84
N GLY A 513 -0.75 25.84 18.17
CA GLY A 513 -1.53 26.82 18.92
C GLY A 513 -1.44 28.25 18.37
N THR A 514 -2.59 28.82 18.00
CA THR A 514 -2.75 30.21 17.58
C THR A 514 -3.01 31.16 18.76
N THR A 515 -3.24 30.64 19.97
CA THR A 515 -3.71 31.40 21.14
C THR A 515 -2.87 31.22 22.42
N GLY A 516 -1.63 30.67 22.34
CA GLY A 516 -0.75 30.54 23.51
C GLY A 516 0.53 29.71 23.27
N VAL A 517 1.27 29.39 24.36
CA VAL A 517 2.44 28.49 24.30
C VAL A 517 2.02 27.11 23.80
N PRO A 518 2.61 26.59 22.72
CA PRO A 518 2.29 25.27 22.15
C PRO A 518 2.27 24.18 23.21
N LYS A 519 1.28 23.28 23.10
CA LYS A 519 1.09 22.16 24.04
C LYS A 519 1.56 20.87 23.38
N GLY A 520 2.39 20.08 24.06
CA GLY A 520 2.74 18.73 23.63
C GLY A 520 1.55 17.78 23.68
N ALA A 521 1.39 17.00 22.62
CA ALA A 521 0.40 15.94 22.46
C ALA A 521 1.14 14.58 22.40
N PRO A 522 1.42 13.94 23.54
CA PRO A 522 2.06 12.62 23.60
C PRO A 522 1.25 11.56 22.84
N ARG A 523 1.93 10.90 21.90
CA ARG A 523 1.44 9.75 21.13
C ARG A 523 2.35 8.56 21.36
N ARG A 524 1.82 7.52 22.01
CA ARG A 524 2.53 6.25 22.15
C ARG A 524 2.27 5.39 20.91
N LEU A 525 3.20 5.43 19.95
CA LEU A 525 3.24 4.51 18.82
C LEU A 525 3.88 3.19 19.27
N ALA A 526 3.17 2.46 20.13
CA ALA A 526 3.54 1.08 20.43
C ALA A 526 2.95 0.20 19.33
N LEU A 527 3.76 -0.16 18.32
CA LEU A 527 3.38 -1.22 17.37
C LEU A 527 3.06 -2.55 18.09
N GLY A 528 3.56 -2.74 19.31
CA GLY A 528 3.17 -3.83 20.20
C GLY A 528 1.71 -3.78 20.69
N GLU A 529 1.06 -2.62 20.71
CA GLU A 529 -0.39 -2.45 21.01
C GLU A 529 -1.25 -2.70 19.76
N LEU A 530 -0.69 -2.50 18.56
CA LEU A 530 -1.33 -2.89 17.29
C LEU A 530 -1.45 -4.41 17.15
N ILE A 531 -0.59 -5.21 17.79
CA ILE A 531 -0.65 -6.67 17.74
C ILE A 531 -1.91 -7.22 18.45
N PRO A 532 -2.25 -6.81 19.69
CA PRO A 532 -3.55 -7.09 20.30
C PRO A 532 -4.73 -6.52 19.50
N TYR A 533 -4.57 -5.37 18.83
CA TYR A 533 -5.61 -4.79 17.96
C TYR A 533 -5.84 -5.63 16.69
N ALA A 534 -4.77 -6.16 16.10
CA ALA A 534 -4.79 -7.05 14.93
C ALA A 534 -5.22 -8.48 15.29
N LEU A 535 -4.86 -8.98 16.49
CA LEU A 535 -5.28 -10.29 17.01
C LEU A 535 -6.72 -10.28 17.52
N ARG A 536 -7.23 -9.14 18.00
CA ARG A 536 -8.66 -8.91 18.28
C ARG A 536 -9.32 -8.35 17.04
N LEU A 537 -9.40 -9.14 15.97
CA LEU A 537 -10.20 -8.88 14.76
C LEU A 537 -11.63 -8.46 15.15
N ARG A 538 -11.83 -7.18 15.46
CA ARG A 538 -13.15 -6.59 15.63
C ARG A 538 -13.75 -6.49 14.23
N PRO A 539 -15.05 -6.79 14.03
CA PRO A 539 -15.70 -6.71 12.72
C PRO A 539 -15.55 -5.34 12.02
N ARG A 540 -15.24 -4.27 12.76
CA ARG A 540 -14.87 -2.96 12.20
C ARG A 540 -13.58 -2.97 11.36
N MET A 541 -12.55 -3.76 11.70
CA MET A 541 -11.30 -3.80 10.93
C MET A 541 -11.46 -4.37 9.51
N LEU A 542 -12.56 -5.09 9.25
CA LEU A 542 -12.95 -5.54 7.91
C LEU A 542 -13.23 -4.35 6.96
N GLY A 543 -13.83 -3.28 7.48
CA GLY A 543 -14.14 -2.06 6.70
C GLY A 543 -12.88 -1.35 6.18
N VAL A 544 -11.77 -1.43 6.92
CA VAL A 544 -10.49 -0.82 6.49
C VAL A 544 -9.97 -1.47 5.22
N LEU A 545 -10.20 -2.78 5.07
CA LEU A 545 -9.74 -3.56 3.93
C LEU A 545 -10.61 -3.30 2.69
N THR A 546 -11.91 -3.02 2.86
CA THR A 546 -12.81 -2.58 1.78
C THR A 546 -12.50 -1.18 1.23
N GLU A 547 -11.79 -0.35 2.00
CA GLU A 547 -11.38 0.98 1.55
C GLU A 547 -10.04 0.97 0.80
N ILE A 548 -9.24 -0.12 0.87
CA ILE A 548 -7.92 -0.24 0.18
C ILE A 548 -7.99 0.10 -1.32
N PRO A 549 -8.97 -0.38 -2.10
CA PRO A 549 -9.09 -0.03 -3.52
C PRO A 549 -9.29 1.46 -3.78
N ARG A 550 -9.82 2.23 -2.82
CA ARG A 550 -9.96 3.69 -2.97
C ARG A 550 -8.63 4.42 -2.86
N PHE A 551 -7.64 3.79 -2.23
CA PHE A 551 -6.28 4.31 -2.11
C PHE A 551 -5.35 3.78 -3.22
N THR A 552 -5.89 3.30 -4.34
CA THR A 552 -5.09 2.90 -5.50
C THR A 552 -4.66 4.13 -6.31
N PRO A 553 -3.43 4.14 -6.86
CA PRO A 553 -2.42 3.08 -6.76
C PRO A 553 -1.79 2.99 -5.35
N ILE A 554 -1.66 1.76 -4.83
CA ILE A 554 -1.00 1.50 -3.55
C ILE A 554 0.46 1.96 -3.67
N PRO A 555 1.00 2.74 -2.70
CA PRO A 555 2.39 3.14 -2.65
C PRO A 555 3.34 1.96 -2.92
N ARG A 556 4.13 2.04 -3.99
CA ARG A 556 5.06 0.98 -4.38
C ARG A 556 6.22 0.92 -3.39
N ILE A 557 6.43 -0.26 -2.80
CA ILE A 557 7.54 -0.51 -1.87
C ILE A 557 8.89 -0.21 -2.55
N GLY A 558 9.72 0.56 -1.86
CA GLY A 558 11.05 0.92 -2.32
C GLY A 558 11.12 2.05 -3.35
N ASN A 559 10.02 2.72 -3.67
CA ASN A 559 10.02 3.85 -4.60
C ASN A 559 10.19 5.19 -3.86
N PRO A 560 10.87 6.19 -4.45
CA PRO A 560 11.15 7.45 -3.77
C PRO A 560 9.90 8.28 -3.42
N ILE A 561 9.99 8.98 -2.29
CA ILE A 561 8.95 9.86 -1.74
C ILE A 561 9.56 11.22 -1.44
N ILE A 562 8.95 12.30 -1.94
CA ILE A 562 9.26 13.67 -1.48
C ILE A 562 8.50 13.94 -0.19
N VAL A 563 9.24 14.33 0.86
CA VAL A 563 8.66 14.79 2.13
C VAL A 563 8.99 16.28 2.30
N ALA A 564 8.18 17.12 1.67
CA ALA A 564 8.34 18.57 1.73
C ALA A 564 7.82 19.23 3.03
N PRO A 565 6.71 18.78 3.65
CA PRO A 565 6.22 19.35 4.90
C PRO A 565 7.28 19.26 6.01
N PRO A 566 7.33 20.24 6.94
CA PRO A 566 8.31 20.20 8.02
C PRO A 566 8.20 18.91 8.86
N LEU A 567 9.33 18.23 9.08
CA LEU A 567 9.37 16.95 9.78
C LEU A 567 8.98 17.06 11.27
N HIS A 568 9.03 18.25 11.85
CA HIS A 568 8.57 18.48 13.23
C HIS A 568 7.04 18.52 13.37
N HIS A 569 6.31 18.64 12.25
CA HIS A 569 4.85 18.57 12.25
C HIS A 569 4.36 17.14 12.04
N ALA A 570 3.17 16.81 12.56
CA ALA A 570 2.58 15.47 12.48
C ALA A 570 2.55 14.91 11.05
N TYR A 571 2.26 15.77 10.07
CA TYR A 571 2.17 15.35 8.68
C TYR A 571 3.54 14.96 8.08
N GLY A 572 4.56 15.83 8.22
CA GLY A 572 5.92 15.52 7.76
C GLY A 572 6.52 14.33 8.50
N LEU A 573 6.33 14.27 9.82
CA LEU A 573 6.78 13.14 10.64
C LEU A 573 6.10 11.82 10.22
N GLY A 574 4.79 11.85 9.97
CA GLY A 574 4.04 10.69 9.48
C GLY A 574 4.54 10.22 8.12
N ALA A 575 4.82 11.14 7.19
CA ALA A 575 5.38 10.83 5.89
C ALA A 575 6.79 10.22 5.98
N MET A 576 7.64 10.72 6.88
CA MET A 576 8.96 10.14 7.17
C MET A 576 8.84 8.70 7.69
N LEU A 577 7.94 8.45 8.65
CA LEU A 577 7.71 7.10 9.19
C LEU A 577 7.14 6.16 8.12
N LEU A 578 6.25 6.65 7.26
CA LEU A 578 5.72 5.91 6.12
C LEU A 578 6.83 5.54 5.13
N ALA A 579 7.74 6.48 4.82
CA ALA A 579 8.88 6.20 3.94
C ALA A 579 9.78 5.09 4.52
N CYS A 580 10.08 5.12 5.83
CA CYS A 580 10.79 4.02 6.48
C CYS A 580 10.04 2.68 6.39
N ALA A 581 8.72 2.68 6.65
CA ALA A 581 7.90 1.46 6.58
C ALA A 581 7.85 0.86 5.16
N LEU A 582 7.74 1.72 4.14
CA LEU A 582 7.76 1.33 2.73
C LEU A 582 9.18 1.03 2.20
N GLY A 583 10.21 1.33 3.00
CA GLY A 583 11.60 1.20 2.58
C GLY A 583 11.93 2.10 1.38
N ALA A 584 11.30 3.27 1.34
CA ALA A 584 11.37 4.24 0.28
C ALA A 584 12.48 5.26 0.55
N PRO A 585 13.30 5.62 -0.45
CA PRO A 585 14.15 6.81 -0.37
C PRO A 585 13.31 8.05 -0.08
N MET A 586 13.59 8.76 1.01
CA MET A 586 12.94 10.03 1.31
C MET A 586 13.80 11.19 0.80
N ILE A 587 13.21 12.02 -0.05
CA ILE A 587 13.85 13.23 -0.58
C ILE A 587 13.48 14.38 0.34
N LEU A 588 14.49 14.98 0.97
CA LEU A 588 14.35 16.05 1.94
C LEU A 588 15.11 17.28 1.47
N ARG A 589 14.43 18.43 1.45
CA ARG A 589 15.05 19.73 1.20
C ARG A 589 14.88 20.61 2.43
N ARG A 590 15.93 21.35 2.81
CA ARG A 590 15.91 22.25 3.97
C ARG A 590 14.84 23.34 3.86
N THR A 591 14.58 23.80 2.64
CA THR A 591 13.55 24.76 2.29
C THR A 591 12.80 24.29 1.06
N PHE A 592 11.50 24.56 1.02
CA PHE A 592 10.68 24.25 -0.15
C PHE A 592 10.97 25.22 -1.30
N ASP A 593 11.34 24.65 -2.44
CA ASP A 593 11.43 25.31 -3.73
C ASP A 593 10.57 24.57 -4.76
N ALA A 594 9.75 25.31 -5.50
CA ALA A 594 8.75 24.72 -6.38
C ALA A 594 9.39 24.07 -7.61
N GLN A 595 10.37 24.74 -8.24
CA GLN A 595 11.03 24.25 -9.43
C GLN A 595 11.94 23.06 -9.10
N GLN A 596 12.69 23.13 -8.00
CA GLN A 596 13.49 22.02 -7.50
C GLN A 596 12.62 20.81 -7.16
N THR A 597 11.40 21.00 -6.65
CA THR A 597 10.47 19.89 -6.40
C THR A 597 10.09 19.17 -7.68
N LEU A 598 9.77 19.90 -8.77
CA LEU A 598 9.50 19.31 -10.09
C LEU A 598 10.74 18.59 -10.67
N ALA A 599 11.91 19.21 -10.54
CA ALA A 599 13.18 18.62 -10.96
C ALA A 599 13.51 17.33 -10.17
N ASP A 600 13.25 17.30 -8.86
CA ASP A 600 13.44 16.12 -8.02
C ASP A 600 12.44 15.01 -8.40
N ILE A 601 11.19 15.36 -8.76
CA ILE A 601 10.19 14.39 -9.23
C ILE A 601 10.71 13.64 -10.45
N GLU A 602 11.18 14.36 -11.47
CA GLU A 602 11.71 13.76 -12.70
C GLU A 602 13.00 12.98 -12.42
N ARG A 603 13.99 13.63 -11.78
CA ARG A 603 15.33 13.07 -11.56
C ARG A 603 15.28 11.75 -10.80
N TYR A 604 14.44 11.66 -9.78
CA TYR A 604 14.35 10.49 -8.93
C TYR A 604 13.15 9.59 -9.27
N SER A 605 12.39 9.92 -10.33
CA SER A 605 11.18 9.18 -10.74
C SER A 605 10.22 8.98 -9.55
N VAL A 606 9.93 10.07 -8.86
CA VAL A 606 9.15 10.07 -7.61
C VAL A 606 7.73 9.60 -7.88
N ASN A 607 7.22 8.74 -6.99
CA ASN A 607 5.83 8.27 -7.07
C ASN A 607 4.91 9.02 -6.11
N ILE A 608 5.44 9.50 -4.98
CA ILE A 608 4.65 10.20 -3.97
C ILE A 608 5.33 11.51 -3.62
N ALA A 609 4.60 12.61 -3.75
CA ALA A 609 5.02 13.91 -3.24
C ALA A 609 4.05 14.36 -2.17
N CYS A 610 4.47 14.27 -0.90
CA CYS A 610 3.69 14.84 0.20
C CYS A 610 3.85 16.36 0.16
N LEU A 611 2.75 17.09 -0.06
CA LEU A 611 2.74 18.55 -0.19
C LEU A 611 1.63 19.16 0.69
N VAL A 612 1.67 20.48 0.90
CA VAL A 612 0.57 21.24 1.52
C VAL A 612 -0.04 22.23 0.52
N PRO A 613 -1.25 22.78 0.73
CA PRO A 613 -1.90 23.66 -0.25
C PRO A 613 -1.04 24.85 -0.69
N ALA A 614 -0.32 25.49 0.23
CA ALA A 614 0.59 26.60 -0.11
C ALA A 614 1.74 26.17 -1.04
N MET A 615 2.21 24.93 -0.93
CA MET A 615 3.24 24.37 -1.82
C MET A 615 2.67 24.06 -3.21
N LEU A 616 1.44 23.51 -3.28
CA LEU A 616 0.74 23.31 -4.54
C LEU A 616 0.55 24.65 -5.27
N LYS A 617 0.12 25.69 -4.55
CA LYS A 617 -0.01 27.04 -5.11
C LYS A 617 1.31 27.55 -5.67
N ARG A 618 2.40 27.46 -4.93
CA ARG A 618 3.73 27.89 -5.40
C ARG A 618 4.20 27.12 -6.64
N ILE A 619 3.84 25.84 -6.76
CA ILE A 619 4.08 25.06 -7.98
C ILE A 619 3.22 25.60 -9.12
N MET A 620 1.93 25.83 -8.91
CA MET A 620 1.00 26.32 -9.93
C MET A 620 1.27 27.77 -10.37
N ASP A 621 1.89 28.58 -9.51
CA ASP A 621 2.31 29.95 -9.82
C ASP A 621 3.59 30.01 -10.68
N LEU A 622 4.30 28.89 -10.89
CA LEU A 622 5.39 28.83 -11.87
C LEU A 622 4.84 29.02 -13.30
N PRO A 623 5.58 29.71 -14.20
CA PRO A 623 5.20 29.84 -15.59
C PRO A 623 4.89 28.47 -16.23
N PRO A 624 3.81 28.31 -17.02
CA PRO A 624 3.43 27.03 -17.61
C PRO A 624 4.55 26.33 -18.39
N GLU A 625 5.41 27.10 -19.08
CA GLU A 625 6.59 26.61 -19.79
C GLU A 625 7.61 25.96 -18.85
N ILE A 626 7.81 26.51 -17.64
CA ILE A 626 8.70 25.92 -16.64
C ILE A 626 8.06 24.67 -16.03
N ARG A 627 6.75 24.69 -15.75
CA ARG A 627 6.05 23.54 -15.17
C ARG A 627 6.08 22.32 -16.09
N ARG A 628 5.94 22.54 -17.40
CA ARG A 628 5.87 21.48 -18.43
C ARG A 628 7.23 21.02 -18.93
N ASP A 629 8.32 21.68 -18.53
CA ASP A 629 9.69 21.27 -18.88
C ASP A 629 10.12 19.99 -18.13
N TYR A 630 9.44 19.65 -17.03
CA TYR A 630 9.73 18.47 -16.22
C TYR A 630 8.72 17.33 -16.46
N ASN A 631 9.21 16.10 -16.62
CA ASN A 631 8.37 14.92 -16.69
C ASN A 631 7.92 14.45 -15.30
N CYS A 632 6.68 14.74 -14.94
CA CYS A 632 6.07 14.31 -13.68
C CYS A 632 5.14 13.08 -13.80
N MET A 633 5.15 12.36 -14.93
CA MET A 633 4.25 11.22 -15.18
C MET A 633 4.50 10.00 -14.28
N THR A 634 5.56 10.01 -13.48
CA THR A 634 5.85 8.97 -12.49
C THR A 634 5.06 9.15 -11.20
N LEU A 635 4.46 10.32 -10.98
CA LEU A 635 3.63 10.59 -9.81
C LEU A 635 2.38 9.72 -9.83
N ASP A 636 2.24 8.94 -8.77
CA ASP A 636 1.09 8.08 -8.50
C ASP A 636 0.14 8.75 -7.50
N ALA A 637 0.68 9.55 -6.57
CA ALA A 637 -0.10 10.25 -5.55
C ALA A 637 0.57 11.53 -5.04
N VAL A 638 -0.23 12.55 -4.78
CA VAL A 638 0.12 13.79 -4.09
C VAL A 638 -0.80 13.93 -2.88
N PRO A 639 -0.45 13.35 -1.72
CA PRO A 639 -1.16 13.62 -0.49
C PRO A 639 -1.02 15.10 -0.14
N CYS A 640 -2.15 15.74 0.16
CA CYS A 640 -2.26 17.12 0.56
C CYS A 640 -3.10 17.21 1.84
N GLY A 641 -2.74 18.12 2.75
CA GLY A 641 -3.48 18.29 3.99
C GLY A 641 -2.81 19.31 4.90
N ALA A 642 -3.11 19.22 6.20
CA ALA A 642 -2.66 20.12 7.27
C ALA A 642 -3.15 21.58 7.18
N ALA A 643 -3.69 22.01 6.05
CA ALA A 643 -4.42 23.26 5.86
C ALA A 643 -5.57 23.04 4.86
N PRO A 644 -6.59 23.93 4.87
CA PRO A 644 -7.67 23.91 3.88
C PRO A 644 -7.13 24.00 2.45
N LEU A 645 -7.66 23.16 1.57
CA LEU A 645 -7.31 23.11 0.15
C LEU A 645 -8.37 23.88 -0.64
N PRO A 646 -8.03 25.04 -1.25
CA PRO A 646 -8.97 25.78 -2.07
C PRO A 646 -9.50 24.90 -3.22
N PRO A 647 -10.83 24.81 -3.44
CA PRO A 647 -11.42 23.93 -4.44
C PRO A 647 -10.87 24.14 -5.86
N ARG A 648 -10.67 25.42 -6.22
CA ARG A 648 -10.10 25.82 -7.52
C ARG A 648 -8.67 25.34 -7.69
N LEU A 649 -7.82 25.53 -6.67
CA LEU A 649 -6.42 25.08 -6.70
C LEU A 649 -6.32 23.57 -6.87
N GLY A 650 -7.17 22.81 -6.17
CA GLY A 650 -7.20 21.35 -6.31
C GLY A 650 -7.56 20.90 -7.73
N THR A 651 -8.55 21.55 -8.35
CA THR A 651 -8.99 21.25 -9.72
C THR A 651 -7.90 21.60 -10.74
N GLU A 652 -7.35 22.83 -10.69
CA GLU A 652 -6.29 23.28 -11.59
C GLU A 652 -5.02 22.42 -11.49
N PHE A 653 -4.68 21.96 -10.28
CA PHE A 653 -3.54 21.06 -10.09
C PHE A 653 -3.77 19.70 -10.76
N MET A 654 -4.97 19.12 -10.61
CA MET A 654 -5.30 17.84 -11.26
C MET A 654 -5.40 17.97 -12.79
N ASP A 655 -5.77 19.14 -13.31
CA ASP A 655 -5.78 19.39 -14.75
C ASP A 655 -4.35 19.45 -15.33
N GLU A 656 -3.38 19.99 -14.59
CA GLU A 656 -1.99 20.07 -15.05
C GLU A 656 -1.22 18.75 -14.87
N PHE A 657 -1.37 18.09 -13.72
CA PHE A 657 -0.53 16.94 -13.34
C PHE A 657 -1.28 15.59 -13.35
N GLY A 658 -2.56 15.58 -13.71
CA GLY A 658 -3.44 14.41 -13.70
C GLY A 658 -4.12 14.15 -12.35
N ASP A 659 -4.97 13.13 -12.32
CA ASP A 659 -5.77 12.74 -11.16
C ASP A 659 -4.92 12.01 -10.10
N VAL A 660 -3.97 12.74 -9.49
CA VAL A 660 -3.03 12.24 -8.48
C VAL A 660 -3.22 12.89 -7.11
N LEU A 661 -4.07 13.91 -6.97
CA LEU A 661 -4.23 14.68 -5.74
C LEU A 661 -5.17 14.01 -4.74
N PHE A 662 -4.72 13.85 -3.49
CA PHE A 662 -5.53 13.35 -2.37
C PHE A 662 -5.61 14.41 -1.27
N ASN A 663 -6.79 14.69 -0.74
CA ASN A 663 -6.97 15.70 0.32
C ASN A 663 -7.29 15.02 1.66
N GLY A 664 -6.46 15.23 2.67
CA GLY A 664 -6.55 14.59 3.97
C GLY A 664 -6.91 15.54 5.09
N TYR A 665 -7.87 15.12 5.91
CA TYR A 665 -8.29 15.81 7.13
C TYR A 665 -7.91 15.02 8.39
N GLY A 666 -7.39 15.73 9.38
CA GLY A 666 -7.04 15.20 10.68
C GLY A 666 -6.33 16.24 11.54
N SER A 667 -6.16 15.92 12.82
CA SER A 667 -5.46 16.79 13.77
C SER A 667 -4.50 16.00 14.66
N THR A 668 -3.57 16.70 15.31
CA THR A 668 -2.66 16.09 16.28
C THR A 668 -3.40 15.50 17.47
N GLU A 669 -4.59 16.01 17.81
CA GLU A 669 -5.44 15.62 18.94
C GLU A 669 -6.41 14.48 18.58
N VAL A 670 -7.12 14.56 17.44
CA VAL A 670 -8.13 13.55 17.07
C VAL A 670 -7.60 12.44 16.16
N GLY A 671 -6.37 12.58 15.63
CA GLY A 671 -5.77 11.62 14.71
C GLY A 671 -6.33 11.75 13.29
N PRO A 672 -6.28 10.69 12.46
CA PRO A 672 -6.86 10.73 11.12
C PRO A 672 -8.38 10.92 11.18
N GLY A 673 -8.91 11.76 10.29
CA GLY A 673 -10.32 12.10 10.15
C GLY A 673 -10.92 11.53 8.87
N ALA A 674 -10.64 12.15 7.73
CA ALA A 674 -11.18 11.79 6.42
C ALA A 674 -10.11 11.89 5.31
N LEU A 675 -10.32 11.18 4.20
CA LEU A 675 -9.50 11.32 2.98
C LEU A 675 -10.39 11.41 1.73
N ALA A 676 -10.12 12.39 0.88
CA ALA A 676 -10.66 12.50 -0.47
C ALA A 676 -9.68 11.91 -1.49
N THR A 677 -10.22 11.10 -2.40
CA THR A 677 -9.52 10.65 -3.61
C THR A 677 -9.61 11.69 -4.72
N PRO A 678 -8.80 11.59 -5.79
CA PRO A 678 -8.97 12.44 -6.98
C PRO A 678 -10.40 12.43 -7.52
N ALA A 679 -11.03 11.26 -7.56
CA ALA A 679 -12.42 11.12 -8.01
C ALA A 679 -13.41 11.87 -7.10
N ASP A 680 -13.20 11.86 -5.78
CA ASP A 680 -14.03 12.60 -4.83
C ASP A 680 -13.86 14.11 -5.02
N LEU A 681 -12.62 14.59 -5.22
CA LEU A 681 -12.30 16.00 -5.46
C LEU A 681 -12.85 16.49 -6.80
N ARG A 682 -12.83 15.64 -7.84
CA ARG A 682 -13.47 15.92 -9.14
C ARG A 682 -14.98 16.02 -9.00
N ALA A 683 -15.58 15.10 -8.24
CA ALA A 683 -17.03 15.03 -8.09
C ALA A 683 -17.59 16.08 -7.12
N ALA A 684 -16.80 16.56 -6.15
CA ALA A 684 -17.15 17.70 -5.32
C ALA A 684 -15.89 18.43 -4.82
N PRO A 685 -15.43 19.45 -5.55
CA PRO A 685 -14.32 20.29 -5.15
C PRO A 685 -14.50 20.87 -3.74
N GLY A 686 -13.45 20.84 -2.92
CA GLY A 686 -13.47 21.31 -1.52
C GLY A 686 -13.74 20.24 -0.46
N THR A 687 -14.13 19.02 -0.87
CA THR A 687 -14.33 17.93 0.09
C THR A 687 -13.01 17.43 0.70
N VAL A 688 -13.08 16.95 1.95
CA VAL A 688 -12.03 16.13 2.59
C VAL A 688 -12.35 14.64 2.51
N GLY A 689 -13.37 14.28 1.74
CA GLY A 689 -13.73 12.92 1.36
C GLY A 689 -14.46 12.18 2.48
N TYR A 690 -14.09 10.93 2.69
CA TYR A 690 -14.82 10.04 3.59
C TYR A 690 -13.98 9.65 4.81
N PRO A 691 -14.59 9.47 5.99
CA PRO A 691 -13.94 8.78 7.09
C PRO A 691 -13.53 7.36 6.67
N PRO A 692 -12.27 6.92 6.91
CA PRO A 692 -11.86 5.55 6.60
C PRO A 692 -12.72 4.53 7.37
N LYS A 693 -13.57 3.80 6.64
CA LYS A 693 -14.57 2.92 7.24
C LYS A 693 -13.92 1.89 8.16
N GLY A 694 -14.49 1.72 9.34
CA GLY A 694 -14.02 0.74 10.31
C GLY A 694 -12.77 1.15 11.10
N LEU A 695 -12.11 2.25 10.72
CA LEU A 695 -11.00 2.85 11.47
C LEU A 695 -11.43 4.14 12.17
N VAL A 696 -12.14 5.02 11.47
CA VAL A 696 -12.55 6.33 11.99
C VAL A 696 -14.06 6.44 11.92
N ASP A 697 -14.69 6.78 13.03
CA ASP A 697 -16.08 7.21 13.05
C ASP A 697 -16.14 8.74 13.21
N ILE A 698 -16.98 9.42 12.43
CA ILE A 698 -17.23 10.86 12.53
C ILE A 698 -18.74 11.11 12.69
N ARG A 699 -19.11 12.05 13.56
CA ARG A 699 -20.47 12.59 13.69
C ARG A 699 -20.41 14.11 13.59
N ILE A 700 -21.52 14.70 13.13
CA ILE A 700 -21.76 16.14 13.15
C ILE A 700 -22.81 16.40 14.22
N VAL A 701 -22.47 17.22 15.22
CA VAL A 701 -23.32 17.42 16.40
C VAL A 701 -23.62 18.89 16.68
N ASP A 702 -24.78 19.15 17.28
CA ASP A 702 -25.19 20.46 17.76
C ASP A 702 -24.45 20.89 19.05
N ALA A 703 -24.85 22.02 19.64
CA ALA A 703 -24.29 22.54 20.89
C ALA A 703 -24.48 21.59 22.09
N ASP A 704 -25.54 20.79 22.10
CA ASP A 704 -25.88 19.83 23.16
C ASP A 704 -25.25 18.43 22.92
N GLY A 705 -24.59 18.22 21.78
CA GLY A 705 -23.94 16.96 21.41
C GLY A 705 -24.88 15.95 20.73
N ARG A 706 -26.06 16.37 20.28
CA ARG A 706 -26.99 15.55 19.50
C ARG A 706 -26.67 15.65 18.01
N ASP A 707 -26.95 14.60 17.26
CA ASP A 707 -26.72 14.59 15.81
C ASP A 707 -27.60 15.64 15.12
N VAL A 708 -27.00 16.45 14.26
CA VAL A 708 -27.74 17.37 13.38
C VAL A 708 -28.40 16.61 12.23
N ARG A 709 -29.30 17.25 11.47
CA ARG A 709 -29.90 16.59 10.30
C ARG A 709 -28.85 16.44 9.20
N PRO A 710 -28.95 15.41 8.34
CA PRO A 710 -28.05 15.28 7.18
C PRO A 710 -28.04 16.54 6.33
N GLY A 711 -26.86 17.06 6.02
CA GLY A 711 -26.66 18.33 5.30
C GLY A 711 -26.53 19.56 6.19
N ASP A 712 -26.96 19.51 7.45
CA ASP A 712 -26.81 20.64 8.37
C ASP A 712 -25.36 20.73 8.89
N THR A 713 -24.89 21.96 9.06
CA THR A 713 -23.59 22.27 9.65
C THR A 713 -23.60 22.10 11.16
N GLY A 714 -22.56 21.49 11.72
CA GLY A 714 -22.36 21.35 13.16
C GLY A 714 -20.93 20.98 13.54
N ARG A 715 -20.67 20.75 14.82
CA ARG A 715 -19.32 20.41 15.32
C ARG A 715 -18.93 19.00 14.87
N ILE A 716 -17.70 18.86 14.38
CA ILE A 716 -17.14 17.58 13.96
C ILE A 716 -16.57 16.87 15.18
N VAL A 717 -17.14 15.72 15.53
CA VAL A 717 -16.61 14.86 16.60
C VAL A 717 -16.13 13.53 16.01
N ASN A 718 -14.96 13.10 16.45
CA ASN A 718 -14.28 11.91 15.94
C ASN A 718 -14.18 10.82 17.00
N ARG A 719 -14.12 9.57 16.56
CA ARG A 719 -13.67 8.45 17.39
C ARG A 719 -12.68 7.59 16.63
N ASN A 720 -11.52 7.35 17.23
CA ASN A 720 -10.38 6.68 16.61
C ASN A 720 -9.75 5.61 17.55
N PRO A 721 -9.22 4.50 17.03
CA PRO A 721 -8.43 3.51 17.79
C PRO A 721 -7.09 4.03 18.32
N VAL A 722 -6.54 5.10 17.74
CA VAL A 722 -5.24 5.69 18.11
C VAL A 722 -5.43 6.72 19.23
N THR A 723 -5.26 6.28 20.47
CA THR A 723 -5.56 7.06 21.67
C THR A 723 -4.67 8.30 21.83
N PHE A 724 -5.29 9.46 22.06
CA PHE A 724 -4.63 10.67 22.56
C PHE A 724 -4.57 10.58 24.09
N LEU A 725 -3.38 10.77 24.68
CA LEU A 725 -3.16 10.55 26.12
C LEU A 725 -3.43 11.79 26.99
N GLY A 726 -3.92 12.88 26.39
CA GLY A 726 -3.99 14.21 27.03
C GLY A 726 -2.78 15.08 26.70
N TYR A 727 -2.79 16.35 27.12
CA TYR A 727 -1.66 17.26 26.91
C TYR A 727 -0.54 17.01 27.94
N SER A 728 0.72 17.15 27.53
CA SER A 728 1.92 16.92 28.37
C SER A 728 1.96 17.79 29.63
N GLY A 729 1.45 19.03 29.53
CA GLY A 729 1.36 19.97 30.66
C GLY A 729 0.05 19.90 31.46
N GLY A 730 -0.79 18.87 31.26
CA GLY A 730 -2.10 18.74 31.89
C GLY A 730 -3.27 19.29 31.05
N GLY A 731 -4.46 18.72 31.26
CA GLY A 731 -5.69 19.03 30.51
C GLY A 731 -6.00 18.06 29.36
N HIS A 732 -7.26 18.03 28.93
CA HIS A 732 -7.76 17.20 27.81
C HIS A 732 -8.78 18.01 26.98
N LYS A 733 -8.96 17.67 25.70
CA LYS A 733 -10.12 18.16 24.95
C LYS A 733 -11.41 17.53 25.51
N PRO A 734 -12.56 18.22 25.45
CA PRO A 734 -13.84 17.62 25.85
C PRO A 734 -14.05 16.28 25.14
N VAL A 735 -14.31 15.24 25.92
CA VAL A 735 -14.70 13.91 25.42
C VAL A 735 -16.17 13.72 25.73
N LEU A 736 -17.00 13.67 24.70
CA LEU A 736 -18.42 13.40 24.84
C LEU A 736 -18.65 11.93 25.27
N PRO A 737 -19.80 11.62 25.89
CA PRO A 737 -20.17 10.26 26.24
C PRO A 737 -20.00 9.28 25.07
N GLY A 738 -19.38 8.13 25.32
CA GLY A 738 -19.09 7.13 24.28
C GLY A 738 -17.73 7.27 23.59
N GLY A 739 -16.86 8.16 24.08
CA GLY A 739 -15.47 8.29 23.63
C GLY A 739 -15.29 9.13 22.38
N TRP A 740 -16.21 10.06 22.11
CA TRP A 740 -16.14 10.98 20.98
C TRP A 740 -15.34 12.23 21.36
N MET A 741 -14.32 12.56 20.58
CA MET A 741 -13.45 13.70 20.80
C MET A 741 -13.82 14.84 19.86
N ASP A 742 -13.95 16.03 20.43
CA ASP A 742 -14.18 17.25 19.65
C ASP A 742 -12.93 17.65 18.86
N SER A 743 -13.08 17.82 17.54
CA SER A 743 -11.99 18.29 16.68
C SER A 743 -11.69 19.78 16.88
N GLY A 744 -12.67 20.58 17.31
CA GLY A 744 -12.65 22.05 17.27
C GLY A 744 -12.93 22.62 15.88
N ASP A 745 -13.40 21.78 14.95
CA ASP A 745 -13.80 22.14 13.60
C ASP A 745 -15.31 21.95 13.41
N VAL A 746 -15.86 22.71 12.49
CA VAL A 746 -17.27 22.71 12.11
C VAL A 746 -17.38 22.28 10.64
N GLY A 747 -18.39 21.49 10.32
CA GLY A 747 -18.58 20.96 8.98
C GLY A 747 -19.92 20.27 8.80
N HIS A 748 -20.11 19.72 7.61
CA HIS A 748 -21.31 18.98 7.24
C HIS A 748 -20.96 17.80 6.33
N PHE A 749 -21.91 16.86 6.22
CA PHE A 749 -21.89 15.82 5.19
C PHE A 749 -22.80 16.21 4.05
N ASP A 750 -22.36 16.00 2.81
CA ASP A 750 -23.23 16.14 1.66
C ASP A 750 -24.15 14.92 1.48
N SER A 751 -25.02 14.95 0.45
CA SER A 751 -25.95 13.86 0.16
C SER A 751 -25.27 12.54 -0.23
N ALA A 752 -23.99 12.57 -0.64
CA ALA A 752 -23.20 11.38 -0.95
C ALA A 752 -22.42 10.86 0.28
N GLY A 753 -22.46 11.58 1.42
CA GLY A 753 -21.75 11.25 2.64
C GLY A 753 -20.29 11.72 2.67
N ARG A 754 -19.92 12.66 1.79
CA ARG A 754 -18.60 13.31 1.78
C ARG A 754 -18.57 14.41 2.84
N LEU A 755 -17.48 14.48 3.60
CA LEU A 755 -17.26 15.47 4.64
C LEU A 755 -16.71 16.77 4.02
N PHE A 756 -17.27 17.89 4.46
CA PHE A 756 -16.78 19.24 4.20
C PHE A 756 -16.42 19.92 5.51
N ILE A 757 -15.37 20.74 5.48
CA ILE A 757 -14.92 21.52 6.63
C ILE A 757 -15.33 22.96 6.36
N ASP A 758 -16.30 23.45 7.12
CA ASP A 758 -16.83 24.81 6.96
C ASP A 758 -15.91 25.83 7.67
N GLY A 759 -15.23 25.41 8.73
CA GLY A 759 -14.22 26.23 9.40
C GLY A 759 -13.89 25.74 10.80
N ARG A 760 -13.26 26.61 11.60
CA ARG A 760 -13.01 26.35 13.03
C ARG A 760 -14.12 26.96 13.87
N SER A 761 -14.54 26.25 14.91
CA SER A 761 -15.52 26.78 15.87
C SER A 761 -15.06 28.10 16.51
N ASP A 762 -13.76 28.21 16.76
CA ASP A 762 -13.15 29.35 17.47
C ASP A 762 -12.94 30.57 16.55
N ASP A 763 -12.96 30.37 15.23
CA ASP A 763 -12.76 31.42 14.22
C ASP A 763 -14.10 31.89 13.59
N MET A 764 -15.22 31.31 14.02
CA MET A 764 -16.55 31.63 13.52
C MET A 764 -16.92 33.08 13.87
N ILE A 765 -17.29 33.86 12.86
CA ILE A 765 -17.73 35.24 13.02
C ILE A 765 -19.24 35.24 13.19
N LEU A 766 -19.73 35.79 14.29
CA LEU A 766 -21.16 35.95 14.54
C LEU A 766 -21.60 37.34 14.05
N SER A 767 -22.22 37.39 12.87
CA SER A 767 -22.68 38.64 12.25
C SER A 767 -24.19 38.64 12.08
N GLY A 768 -24.90 39.48 12.83
CA GLY A 768 -26.35 39.62 12.72
C GLY A 768 -27.15 38.38 13.13
N GLY A 769 -26.60 37.52 13.99
CA GLY A 769 -27.19 36.24 14.36
C GLY A 769 -26.86 35.09 13.41
N GLU A 770 -26.12 35.34 12.33
CA GLU A 770 -25.66 34.34 11.38
C GLU A 770 -24.22 33.88 11.67
N ASN A 771 -23.97 32.59 11.50
CA ASN A 771 -22.64 32.01 11.59
C ASN A 771 -21.91 32.21 10.26
N VAL A 772 -20.89 33.06 10.26
CA VAL A 772 -20.05 33.31 9.09
C VAL A 772 -18.67 32.70 9.30
N PHE A 773 -18.32 31.74 8.44
CA PHE A 773 -16.98 31.18 8.44
C PHE A 773 -16.09 32.03 7.52
N PRO A 774 -15.00 32.63 8.04
CA PRO A 774 -14.13 33.48 7.22
C PRO A 774 -13.59 32.76 5.98
N GLN A 775 -13.39 31.44 6.09
CA GLN A 775 -12.84 30.56 5.06
C GLN A 775 -13.62 30.62 3.74
N GLU A 776 -14.95 30.61 3.80
CA GLU A 776 -15.81 30.64 2.61
C GLU A 776 -15.64 31.94 1.81
N VAL A 777 -15.45 33.05 2.52
CA VAL A 777 -15.21 34.37 1.93
C VAL A 777 -13.78 34.46 1.39
N GLU A 778 -12.81 33.91 2.12
CA GLU A 778 -11.40 33.81 1.69
C GLU A 778 -11.27 33.02 0.38
N GLU A 779 -11.93 31.85 0.29
CA GLU A 779 -11.91 30.98 -0.88
C GLU A 779 -12.56 31.63 -2.09
N LEU A 780 -13.71 32.30 -1.89
CA LEU A 780 -14.35 33.04 -2.96
C LEU A 780 -13.45 34.18 -3.44
N LEU A 781 -12.90 35.00 -2.55
CA LEU A 781 -11.99 36.08 -2.93
C LEU A 781 -10.76 35.55 -3.68
N GLN A 782 -10.17 34.44 -3.24
CA GLN A 782 -9.05 33.78 -3.91
C GLN A 782 -9.41 33.25 -5.31
N SER A 783 -10.69 32.99 -5.59
CA SER A 783 -11.15 32.60 -6.92
C SER A 783 -11.20 33.78 -7.91
N HIS A 784 -11.12 35.03 -7.44
CA HIS A 784 -11.14 36.20 -8.32
C HIS A 784 -9.80 36.33 -9.10
N PRO A 785 -9.81 36.59 -10.42
CA PRO A 785 -8.59 36.63 -11.25
C PRO A 785 -7.51 37.61 -10.76
N ALA A 786 -7.91 38.73 -10.15
CA ALA A 786 -6.99 39.76 -9.64
C ALA A 786 -6.39 39.45 -8.24
N VAL A 787 -6.87 38.42 -7.55
CA VAL A 787 -6.47 38.11 -6.17
C VAL A 787 -5.42 37.00 -6.15
N ALA A 788 -4.32 37.24 -5.42
CA ALA A 788 -3.24 36.28 -5.21
C ALA A 788 -3.41 35.50 -3.89
N ASP A 789 -3.83 36.17 -2.82
CA ASP A 789 -4.11 35.57 -1.51
C ASP A 789 -5.18 36.42 -0.79
N ALA A 790 -5.95 35.80 0.11
CA ALA A 790 -6.96 36.48 0.91
C ALA A 790 -7.08 35.88 2.32
N GLY A 791 -7.33 36.73 3.30
CA GLY A 791 -7.61 36.39 4.70
C GLY A 791 -8.74 37.26 5.25
N ALA A 792 -9.70 36.70 5.99
CA ALA A 792 -10.81 37.45 6.57
C ALA A 792 -10.82 37.35 8.10
N VAL A 793 -11.26 38.39 8.79
CA VAL A 793 -11.43 38.39 10.25
C VAL A 793 -12.71 39.08 10.66
N GLY A 794 -13.25 38.68 11.81
CA GLY A 794 -14.37 39.36 12.44
C GLY A 794 -13.84 40.57 13.20
N VAL A 795 -14.39 41.74 12.92
CA VAL A 795 -14.17 42.97 13.68
C VAL A 795 -15.49 43.42 14.31
N PRO A 796 -15.47 44.07 15.48
CA PRO A 796 -16.70 44.52 16.13
C PRO A 796 -17.57 45.40 15.23
N ASP A 797 -18.88 45.18 15.31
CA ASP A 797 -19.87 46.03 14.69
C ASP A 797 -20.99 46.34 15.69
N PRO A 798 -21.38 47.62 15.87
CA PRO A 798 -22.42 47.99 16.83
C PRO A 798 -23.81 47.39 16.54
N GLU A 799 -24.11 47.10 15.28
CA GLU A 799 -25.42 46.64 14.82
C GLU A 799 -25.47 45.11 14.68
N PHE A 800 -24.38 44.51 14.18
CA PHE A 800 -24.31 43.09 13.87
C PHE A 800 -23.50 42.27 14.88
N GLY A 801 -22.97 42.89 15.93
CA GLY A 801 -22.04 42.29 16.89
C GLY A 801 -20.63 42.19 16.31
N GLN A 802 -20.48 41.45 15.22
CA GLN A 802 -19.28 41.44 14.39
C GLN A 802 -19.62 41.64 12.91
N ARG A 803 -18.64 42.11 12.14
CA ARG A 803 -18.67 42.17 10.67
C ARG A 803 -17.35 41.70 10.09
N LEU A 804 -17.34 41.41 8.80
CA LEU A 804 -16.13 40.94 8.13
C LEU A 804 -15.26 42.10 7.65
N ALA A 805 -13.96 41.97 7.91
CA ALA A 805 -12.89 42.69 7.23
C ALA A 805 -12.01 41.69 6.47
N ALA A 806 -11.75 41.94 5.19
CA ALA A 806 -10.91 41.10 4.34
C ALA A 806 -9.57 41.79 4.05
N PHE A 807 -8.49 41.01 4.04
CA PHE A 807 -7.14 41.41 3.67
C PHE A 807 -6.75 40.68 2.41
N VAL A 808 -6.37 41.43 1.38
CA VAL A 808 -6.20 40.91 0.01
C VAL A 808 -4.82 41.26 -0.52
N VAL A 809 -4.12 40.25 -1.03
CA VAL A 809 -2.89 40.44 -1.81
C VAL A 809 -3.28 40.36 -3.28
N ARG A 810 -2.96 41.41 -4.05
CA ARG A 810 -3.22 41.43 -5.50
C ARG A 810 -2.20 40.59 -6.25
N ARG A 811 -2.59 40.05 -7.41
CA ARG A 811 -1.61 39.51 -8.35
C ARG A 811 -0.73 40.63 -8.92
N PRO A 812 0.53 40.34 -9.27
CA PRO A 812 1.40 41.33 -9.90
C PRO A 812 0.75 41.92 -11.16
N GLY A 813 0.65 43.25 -11.23
CA GLY A 813 0.07 43.97 -12.36
C GLY A 813 -1.46 43.94 -12.44
N ALA A 814 -2.16 43.31 -11.50
CA ALA A 814 -3.63 43.32 -11.45
C ALA A 814 -4.15 44.55 -10.68
N GLU A 815 -5.14 45.24 -11.26
CA GLU A 815 -5.90 46.28 -10.59
C GLU A 815 -7.29 45.74 -10.23
N VAL A 816 -7.67 45.92 -8.97
CA VAL A 816 -9.03 45.61 -8.48
C VAL A 816 -9.32 46.48 -7.26
N THR A 817 -10.51 47.06 -7.22
CA THR A 817 -11.01 47.91 -6.13
C THR A 817 -11.69 47.07 -5.05
N ASP A 818 -11.86 47.66 -3.86
CA ASP A 818 -12.64 47.09 -2.77
C ASP A 818 -14.11 46.88 -3.19
N ALA A 819 -14.71 47.86 -3.86
CA ALA A 819 -16.09 47.78 -4.36
C ALA A 819 -16.31 46.64 -5.36
N GLU A 820 -15.35 46.38 -6.25
CA GLU A 820 -15.40 45.25 -7.19
C GLU A 820 -15.34 43.90 -6.46
N LEU A 821 -14.45 43.75 -5.47
CA LEU A 821 -14.36 42.52 -4.68
C LEU A 821 -15.60 42.32 -3.80
N GLN A 822 -16.16 43.39 -3.23
CA GLN A 822 -17.43 43.33 -2.49
C GLN A 822 -18.59 42.93 -3.41
N ALA A 823 -18.67 43.50 -4.61
CA ALA A 823 -19.69 43.12 -5.60
C ALA A 823 -19.53 41.66 -6.03
N TYR A 824 -18.28 41.20 -6.21
CA TYR A 824 -17.98 39.81 -6.52
C TYR A 824 -18.46 38.87 -5.40
N VAL A 825 -18.16 39.19 -4.14
CA VAL A 825 -18.65 38.41 -2.99
C VAL A 825 -20.18 38.44 -2.92
N LYS A 826 -20.79 39.61 -3.05
CA LYS A 826 -22.24 39.80 -3.00
C LYS A 826 -22.99 39.06 -4.11
N SER A 827 -22.35 38.84 -5.26
CA SER A 827 -22.94 38.10 -6.37
C SER A 827 -22.99 36.58 -6.14
N SER A 828 -22.18 36.07 -5.22
CA SER A 828 -22.00 34.61 -5.01
C SER A 828 -22.38 34.15 -3.60
N LEU A 829 -22.33 35.02 -2.59
CA LEU A 829 -22.61 34.72 -1.19
C LEU A 829 -23.69 35.66 -0.63
N ALA A 830 -24.32 35.21 0.46
CA ALA A 830 -25.32 35.99 1.17
C ALA A 830 -24.76 37.34 1.67
N ASN A 831 -25.60 38.37 1.72
CA ASN A 831 -25.19 39.74 2.05
C ASN A 831 -24.38 39.87 3.35
N TYR A 832 -24.70 39.08 4.38
CA TYR A 832 -24.00 39.12 5.66
C TYR A 832 -22.58 38.53 5.62
N LYS A 833 -22.20 37.86 4.52
CA LYS A 833 -20.83 37.36 4.27
C LYS A 833 -19.97 38.35 3.48
N VAL A 834 -20.53 39.46 3.00
CA VAL A 834 -19.78 40.48 2.25
C VAL A 834 -18.89 41.27 3.22
N PRO A 835 -17.56 41.30 3.03
CA PRO A 835 -16.68 42.15 3.84
C PRO A 835 -17.07 43.61 3.74
N ARG A 836 -17.24 44.30 4.87
CA ARG A 836 -17.48 45.76 4.85
C ARG A 836 -16.24 46.53 4.43
N GLU A 837 -15.07 45.97 4.68
CA GLU A 837 -13.78 46.54 4.30
C GLU A 837 -12.93 45.49 3.59
N VAL A 838 -12.23 45.93 2.54
CA VAL A 838 -11.20 45.16 1.88
C VAL A 838 -9.90 45.98 1.94
N VAL A 839 -8.92 45.47 2.68
CA VAL A 839 -7.62 46.11 2.88
C VAL A 839 -6.59 45.40 2.01
N PHE A 840 -5.88 46.15 1.17
CA PHE A 840 -4.82 45.59 0.33
C PHE A 840 -3.49 45.54 1.07
N THR A 841 -2.82 44.37 1.06
CA THR A 841 -1.51 44.17 1.72
C THR A 841 -0.51 43.54 0.75
N GLY A 842 0.79 43.65 1.06
CA GLY A 842 1.86 43.00 0.28
C GLY A 842 1.96 41.49 0.54
N GLU A 843 1.71 41.06 1.79
CA GLU A 843 1.70 39.64 2.18
C GLU A 843 0.72 39.40 3.35
N LEU A 844 0.32 38.14 3.54
CA LEU A 844 -0.51 37.72 4.67
C LEU A 844 0.31 36.93 5.70
N PRO A 845 0.06 37.11 7.01
CA PRO A 845 0.79 36.42 8.05
C PRO A 845 0.39 34.93 8.10
N ARG A 846 1.30 34.04 7.69
CA ARG A 846 1.10 32.57 7.72
C ARG A 846 2.16 31.88 8.57
N SER A 847 1.82 30.73 9.16
CA SER A 847 2.75 29.87 9.91
C SER A 847 3.64 29.04 8.97
N THR A 848 4.64 28.35 9.52
CA THR A 848 5.52 27.41 8.79
C THR A 848 4.76 26.26 8.10
N SER A 849 3.54 25.96 8.55
CA SER A 849 2.64 24.98 7.93
C SER A 849 1.66 25.58 6.91
N GLY A 850 1.77 26.88 6.62
CA GLY A 850 0.89 27.61 5.69
C GLY A 850 -0.41 28.13 6.30
N LYS A 851 -0.70 27.84 7.58
CA LYS A 851 -1.92 28.31 8.26
C LYS A 851 -1.90 29.82 8.50
N LEU A 852 -2.98 30.52 8.17
CA LEU A 852 -3.18 31.94 8.41
C LEU A 852 -3.16 32.26 9.92
N ARG A 853 -2.46 33.32 10.32
CA ARG A 853 -2.37 33.80 11.71
C ARG A 853 -3.36 34.93 11.94
N ARG A 854 -4.62 34.57 12.24
CA ARG A 854 -5.73 35.53 12.43
C ARG A 854 -5.45 36.62 13.49
N ALA A 855 -4.77 36.29 14.58
CA ALA A 855 -4.38 37.28 15.59
C ALA A 855 -3.51 38.41 15.00
N GLN A 856 -2.65 38.11 14.03
CA GLN A 856 -1.83 39.13 13.36
C GLN A 856 -2.64 39.92 12.32
N LEU A 857 -3.71 39.34 11.75
CA LEU A 857 -4.65 40.09 10.91
C LEU A 857 -5.44 41.12 11.72
N LEU A 858 -5.77 40.83 12.98
CA LEU A 858 -6.41 41.83 13.87
C LEU A 858 -5.47 43.03 14.12
N VAL A 859 -4.18 42.79 14.33
CA VAL A 859 -3.18 43.87 14.43
C VAL A 859 -3.08 44.68 13.12
N LEU A 860 -3.17 44.01 11.96
CA LEU A 860 -3.23 44.71 10.67
C LEU A 860 -4.52 45.52 10.52
N ALA A 861 -5.64 45.05 11.06
CA ALA A 861 -6.90 45.78 11.08
C ALA A 861 -6.77 47.07 11.90
N GLU A 862 -6.17 47.00 13.10
CA GLU A 862 -5.87 48.16 13.92
C GLU A 862 -4.99 49.17 13.19
N THR A 863 -3.94 48.68 12.53
CA THR A 863 -3.00 49.51 11.76
C THR A 863 -3.69 50.18 10.55
N ALA A 864 -4.70 49.53 9.97
CA ALA A 864 -5.52 50.07 8.90
C ALA A 864 -6.65 51.00 9.39
N GLY A 865 -6.72 51.29 10.71
CA GLY A 865 -7.74 52.16 11.30
C GLY A 865 -9.10 51.49 11.53
N ILE A 866 -9.17 50.17 11.40
CA ILE A 866 -10.39 49.37 11.67
C ILE A 866 -10.42 49.09 13.17
N ARG A 867 -11.49 49.50 13.86
CA ARG A 867 -11.65 49.24 15.30
C ARG A 867 -11.76 47.74 15.55
N THR A 868 -10.81 47.16 16.28
CA THR A 868 -10.87 45.82 16.85
C THR A 868 -11.35 45.92 18.31
N ALA A 869 -11.83 44.82 18.89
CA ALA A 869 -12.17 44.80 20.32
C ALA A 869 -10.86 44.77 21.11
N GLY A 870 -10.58 45.84 21.84
CA GLY A 870 -9.51 45.92 22.83
C GLY A 870 -9.85 45.15 24.11
#